data_AF-A0A8X7W4M8-F1
#
_entry.id   AF-A0A8X7W4M8-F1
#
_cell.length_a   1.000
_cell.length_b   1.000
_cell.length_c   1.000
_cell.angle_alpha   90.00
_cell.angle_beta   90.00
_cell.angle_gamma   90.00
#
_symmetry.space_group_name_H-M   'P 1'
#
loop_
_entity.id
_entity.type
_entity.pdbx_description
1 polymer ?
#
loop_
_entity_poly.entity_id
_entity_poly.type
_entity_poly.pdbx_seq_one_letter_code
_entity_poly.pdbx_strand_id
1 'polypeptide(L)'
;MYVVKRDGRQEPVHFDKITARLKKLSYGLSIDHCDPVLVSQKVCAGVYKGVTTTQLDELAAETAAAMTANHPDYASLAARIAVSNLHKNTKKSFSETVKDMYNHVNERSGLESPLIADDVFEIIIKNATRLDSEIIYDRDFEYDYFGFKTLERSYLLKVNGKVVERPQHMLMRVSVGIHKEDIDSAIQTYHLMSQRWFTHASPTLFNSGTPRAQLSSCFLICMKDDSIEGIYDTLKECAVISKSAGGIGVSIHNIRASGSYIRGTNGASNGIVPMLRVFNDTARYVDQGGGKRKGAFAVYLEPWHADIFDFLELRKNHGKEEHRARDLFYGLWIPDLFMERVQSDGQWSLFCPNEAPGLADCWGADFERLYSQYENEGKAKKVVQAQQLWYEILTSQVETGTPYMLFKDSCNRKSNQQNLGTIKSSNLCTEIIEYTSPTETAVCNLASIALPRFVREKDVPLDSHPSKIVGSLGSKNRYFDFDKLAEVTATVTVNLNKIIDVNHYPVETAKTSNMRHRPIGIGVQGLADTFILLGMPFDSSEAQQLNKDIFETIYYHALKSSSEIATKEGTYETYQGSPVSKGILQPDMWNVTPSNRWDWAALRDMISKNGIRNSLLVAPMPTASTSQILGNNECFEPYTSNIYSRRVLSGEFVVVNKHLLHDLTDMGLWSPSLKNKLIYENGSVINVPEIPDDLKAIYRTVWEIKQRTVVDMAVDRGCFIDQSQSLNIHMDKPNFAKLTSLHFHTWKKGLKTGMYYLRSRAAADAIKFTVDTAMLKEKPDVTEGTEEEDSEAKMAQMVTATVTVNLNKIIDVNHYPVETAKTSNMRHRPIGIGVQGLADTFILLGMPFDSSEAQQLNKDIFETIYYHALKSSSEIATKEGTYETYQGSPVSKGILQPDMWNVTPSNRWDWAALRDMISKNGIRNSLLVAPMPTASTSQILGNNECFEPYTSNIYSRRVLSGEFVVVNKHLLHDLTDMGLWSPSLKNKLIYENGSVINVPEIPDDLKAIYRTVWEIKQRTVVDMAVDRGCFIDQSQSLNIHMDKPNFAKLTSLHFHTWKKGLKTGMYYLRSRAAADAIKFTVDTAMLKEKPDVTEGTEEEDSEAKMAQMVCSLTNREDCLSCGS
;
A
#
# COMPACT_ATOMS: atom_id res chain seq x y z
N MET A 1 28.48 -28.37 15.26
CA MET A 1 27.11 -27.88 14.97
C MET A 1 26.42 -28.89 14.06
N TYR A 2 25.14 -29.22 14.28
CA TYR A 2 24.38 -30.18 13.47
C TYR A 2 23.11 -29.55 12.90
N VAL A 3 22.66 -30.04 11.74
CA VAL A 3 21.35 -29.74 11.13
C VAL A 3 20.42 -30.92 11.27
N VAL A 4 19.11 -30.65 11.31
CA VAL A 4 18.07 -31.68 11.30
C VAL A 4 17.54 -31.87 9.88
N LYS A 5 17.72 -33.06 9.31
CA LYS A 5 17.19 -33.42 8.00
C LYS A 5 15.66 -33.50 8.02
N ARG A 6 15.04 -33.44 6.82
CA ARG A 6 13.59 -33.58 6.66
C ARG A 6 13.04 -34.92 7.22
N ASP A 7 13.87 -35.96 7.29
CA ASP A 7 13.53 -37.26 7.88
C ASP A 7 13.85 -37.36 9.38
N GLY A 8 14.20 -36.24 10.03
CA GLY A 8 14.52 -36.16 11.45
C GLY A 8 15.96 -36.54 11.82
N ARG A 9 16.76 -37.06 10.90
CA ARG A 9 18.16 -37.42 11.18
C ARG A 9 19.03 -36.18 11.41
N GLN A 10 19.94 -36.26 12.38
CA GLN A 10 20.95 -35.22 12.60
C GLN A 10 22.16 -35.46 11.70
N GLU A 11 22.67 -34.41 11.07
CA GLU A 11 23.91 -34.46 10.28
C GLU A 11 24.81 -33.27 10.66
N PRO A 12 26.14 -33.45 10.73
CA PRO A 12 27.06 -32.32 10.90
C PRO A 12 26.89 -31.28 9.78
N VAL A 13 27.00 -29.99 10.14
CA VAL A 13 27.00 -28.91 9.14
C VAL A 13 28.29 -29.02 8.31
N HIS A 14 28.16 -29.22 7.00
CA HIS A 14 29.30 -29.24 6.07
C HIS A 14 29.15 -28.12 5.05
N PHE A 15 30.10 -27.18 5.06
CA PHE A 15 30.18 -26.08 4.09
C PHE A 15 30.17 -26.59 2.64
N ASP A 16 30.93 -27.64 2.36
CA ASP A 16 31.03 -28.24 1.02
C ASP A 16 29.71 -28.82 0.53
N LYS A 17 28.87 -29.38 1.43
CA LYS A 17 27.56 -29.93 1.04
C LYS A 17 26.57 -28.82 0.68
N ILE A 18 26.59 -27.70 1.41
CA ILE A 18 25.77 -26.52 1.10
C ILE A 18 26.22 -25.95 -0.25
N THR A 19 27.53 -25.73 -0.41
CA THR A 19 28.12 -25.19 -1.64
C THR A 19 27.85 -26.08 -2.86
N ALA A 20 28.03 -27.39 -2.74
CA ALA A 20 27.76 -28.34 -3.82
C ALA A 20 26.30 -28.29 -4.28
N ARG A 21 25.36 -28.11 -3.33
CA ARG A 21 23.95 -27.96 -3.65
C ARG A 21 23.68 -26.65 -4.40
N LEU A 22 24.24 -25.52 -3.94
CA LEU A 22 24.04 -24.24 -4.61
C LEU A 22 24.65 -24.25 -6.02
N LYS A 23 25.84 -24.85 -6.20
CA LYS A 23 26.46 -25.07 -7.51
C LYS A 23 25.59 -25.91 -8.45
N LYS A 24 24.87 -26.92 -7.93
CA LYS A 24 23.94 -27.70 -8.76
C LYS A 24 22.77 -26.87 -9.27
N LEU A 25 22.36 -25.84 -8.54
CA LEU A 25 21.25 -24.95 -8.91
C LEU A 25 21.69 -23.74 -9.74
N SER A 26 22.99 -23.51 -9.91
CA SER A 26 23.55 -22.39 -10.67
C SER A 26 23.80 -22.71 -12.15
N TYR A 27 23.15 -23.73 -12.71
CA TYR A 27 23.30 -24.10 -14.13
C TYR A 27 22.91 -22.95 -15.06
N GLY A 28 23.77 -22.62 -16.02
CA GLY A 28 23.54 -21.52 -16.97
C GLY A 28 23.51 -20.12 -16.35
N LEU A 29 23.96 -19.96 -15.10
CA LEU A 29 24.20 -18.64 -14.48
C LEU A 29 25.68 -18.26 -14.65
N SER A 30 25.98 -16.97 -14.70
CA SER A 30 27.37 -16.48 -14.78
C SER A 30 28.16 -16.89 -13.55
N ILE A 31 29.26 -17.62 -13.77
CA ILE A 31 30.19 -18.04 -12.69
C ILE A 31 30.95 -16.82 -12.15
N ASP A 32 31.22 -15.84 -13.01
CA ASP A 32 31.99 -14.64 -12.66
C ASP A 32 31.18 -13.64 -11.83
N HIS A 33 29.85 -13.67 -11.94
CA HIS A 33 28.98 -12.70 -11.28
C HIS A 33 28.01 -13.31 -10.24
N CYS A 34 27.74 -14.61 -10.31
CA CYS A 34 26.86 -15.33 -9.38
C CYS A 34 27.64 -16.45 -8.68
N ASP A 35 28.43 -16.08 -7.66
CA ASP A 35 29.23 -17.04 -6.90
C ASP A 35 28.39 -17.78 -5.83
N PRO A 36 28.15 -19.10 -5.96
CA PRO A 36 27.45 -19.90 -4.97
C PRO A 36 28.26 -20.11 -3.67
N VAL A 37 29.59 -19.96 -3.72
CA VAL A 37 30.47 -20.05 -2.55
C VAL A 37 30.21 -18.88 -1.62
N LEU A 38 30.14 -17.65 -2.16
CA LEU A 38 29.81 -16.45 -1.38
C LEU A 38 28.44 -16.56 -0.69
N VAL A 39 27.42 -17.11 -1.38
CA VAL A 39 26.12 -17.38 -0.76
C VAL A 39 26.27 -18.38 0.39
N SER A 40 27.02 -19.46 0.17
CA SER A 40 27.26 -20.49 1.21
C SER A 40 27.97 -19.93 2.44
N GLN A 41 28.94 -19.03 2.26
CA GLN A 41 29.65 -18.37 3.36
C GLN A 41 28.68 -17.54 4.22
N LYS A 42 27.83 -16.74 3.58
CA LYS A 42 26.82 -15.92 4.25
C LYS A 42 25.76 -16.77 4.96
N VAL A 43 25.32 -17.86 4.32
CA VAL A 43 24.37 -18.81 4.93
C VAL A 43 24.98 -19.47 6.16
N CYS A 44 26.23 -19.94 6.08
CA CYS A 44 26.92 -20.58 7.20
C CYS A 44 27.07 -19.67 8.42
N ALA A 45 27.18 -18.35 8.22
CA ALA A 45 27.21 -17.38 9.32
C ALA A 45 25.87 -17.28 10.08
N GLY A 46 24.74 -17.61 9.44
CA GLY A 46 23.41 -17.60 10.04
C GLY A 46 22.91 -18.95 10.57
N VAL A 47 23.75 -20.00 10.57
CA VAL A 47 23.37 -21.35 11.04
C VAL A 47 23.48 -21.43 12.57
N TYR A 48 22.45 -21.97 13.22
CA TYR A 48 22.45 -22.31 14.64
C TYR A 48 22.27 -23.82 14.87
N LYS A 49 22.64 -24.29 16.07
CA LYS A 49 22.54 -25.72 16.45
C LYS A 49 21.07 -26.18 16.37
N GLY A 50 20.81 -27.24 15.59
CA GLY A 50 19.47 -27.80 15.44
C GLY A 50 18.61 -27.16 14.33
N VAL A 51 19.16 -26.25 13.52
CA VAL A 51 18.42 -25.71 12.36
C VAL A 51 17.99 -26.83 11.41
N THR A 52 16.76 -26.76 10.90
CA THR A 52 16.28 -27.76 9.95
C THR A 52 16.81 -27.50 8.54
N THR A 53 16.98 -28.55 7.75
CA THR A 53 17.40 -28.42 6.33
C THR A 53 16.41 -27.62 5.47
N THR A 54 15.14 -27.51 5.87
CA THR A 54 14.14 -26.64 5.21
C THR A 54 14.40 -25.16 5.52
N GLN A 55 14.61 -24.82 6.79
CA GLN A 55 14.96 -23.45 7.20
C GLN A 55 16.31 -23.00 6.61
N LEU A 56 17.26 -23.93 6.47
CA LEU A 56 18.54 -23.67 5.82
C LEU A 56 18.37 -23.30 4.34
N ASP A 57 17.49 -24.01 3.63
CA ASP A 57 17.20 -23.71 2.22
C ASP A 57 16.45 -22.36 2.08
N GLU A 58 15.56 -22.02 3.02
CA GLU A 58 14.89 -20.71 3.07
C GLU A 58 15.90 -19.58 3.27
N LEU A 59 16.79 -19.72 4.25
CA LEU A 59 17.86 -18.75 4.51
C LEU A 59 18.77 -18.58 3.28
N ALA A 60 19.10 -19.68 2.59
CA ALA A 60 19.90 -19.62 1.36
C ALA A 60 19.19 -18.90 0.22
N ALA A 61 17.88 -19.13 0.04
CA ALA A 61 17.09 -18.43 -0.95
C ALA A 61 17.00 -16.91 -0.65
N GLU A 62 16.79 -16.54 0.61
CA GLU A 62 16.72 -15.14 1.05
C GLU A 62 18.06 -14.42 0.90
N THR A 63 19.15 -15.09 1.26
CA THR A 63 20.51 -14.58 1.09
C THR A 63 20.81 -14.32 -0.38
N ALA A 64 20.49 -15.27 -1.26
CA ALA A 64 20.64 -15.07 -2.70
C ALA A 64 19.74 -13.94 -3.21
N ALA A 65 18.48 -13.84 -2.74
CA ALA A 65 17.56 -12.78 -3.16
C ALA A 65 18.09 -11.38 -2.77
N ALA A 66 18.73 -11.23 -1.61
CA ALA A 66 19.33 -9.97 -1.17
C ALA A 66 20.50 -9.55 -2.07
N MET A 67 21.18 -10.52 -2.70
CA MET A 67 22.29 -10.29 -3.62
C MET A 67 21.84 -9.98 -5.05
N THR A 68 20.53 -9.98 -5.34
CA THR A 68 19.96 -9.56 -6.65
C THR A 68 20.43 -8.17 -7.07
N ALA A 69 20.61 -7.27 -6.10
CA ALA A 69 21.06 -5.91 -6.37
C ALA A 69 22.54 -5.83 -6.82
N ASN A 70 23.29 -6.93 -6.73
CA ASN A 70 24.64 -7.04 -7.26
C ASN A 70 24.61 -7.56 -8.71
N HIS A 71 23.88 -8.65 -8.96
CA HIS A 71 23.73 -9.24 -10.29
C HIS A 71 22.36 -9.96 -10.42
N PRO A 72 21.67 -9.89 -11.59
CA PRO A 72 20.33 -10.44 -11.76
C PRO A 72 20.28 -11.97 -11.60
N ASP A 73 21.37 -12.68 -11.88
CA ASP A 73 21.43 -14.15 -11.73
C ASP A 73 21.22 -14.63 -10.30
N TYR A 74 21.51 -13.79 -9.29
CA TYR A 74 21.20 -14.12 -7.91
C TYR A 74 19.69 -14.24 -7.66
N ALA A 75 18.84 -13.51 -8.39
CA ALA A 75 17.39 -13.69 -8.32
C ALA A 75 16.96 -15.04 -8.88
N SER A 76 17.58 -15.47 -9.99
CA SER A 76 17.35 -16.81 -10.56
C SER A 76 17.81 -17.91 -9.61
N LEU A 77 18.99 -17.77 -9.01
CA LEU A 77 19.51 -18.71 -8.01
C LEU A 77 18.57 -18.79 -6.79
N ALA A 78 18.14 -17.64 -6.26
CA ALA A 78 17.21 -17.55 -5.13
C ALA A 78 15.89 -18.29 -5.41
N ALA A 79 15.30 -18.05 -6.58
CA ALA A 79 14.08 -18.73 -7.00
C ALA A 79 14.28 -20.24 -7.09
N ARG A 80 15.39 -20.69 -7.71
CA ARG A 80 15.68 -22.12 -7.86
C ARG A 80 15.91 -22.83 -6.52
N ILE A 81 16.54 -22.16 -5.55
CA ILE A 81 16.68 -22.70 -4.19
C ILE A 81 15.30 -22.85 -3.55
N ALA A 82 14.45 -21.82 -3.61
CA ALA A 82 13.11 -21.85 -3.03
C ALA A 82 12.21 -22.93 -3.67
N VAL A 83 12.24 -23.06 -5.00
CA VAL A 83 11.50 -24.11 -5.74
C VAL A 83 12.03 -25.49 -5.40
N SER A 84 13.36 -25.67 -5.37
CA SER A 84 13.98 -26.95 -4.97
C SER A 84 13.59 -27.33 -3.53
N ASN A 85 13.51 -26.35 -2.63
CA ASN A 85 13.03 -26.56 -1.26
C ASN A 85 11.56 -27.02 -1.26
N LEU A 86 10.68 -26.35 -2.01
CA LEU A 86 9.28 -26.75 -2.14
C LEU A 86 9.13 -28.17 -2.68
N HIS A 87 9.87 -28.52 -3.74
CA HIS A 87 9.83 -29.86 -4.34
C HIS A 87 10.22 -30.96 -3.35
N LYS A 88 11.14 -30.67 -2.42
CA LYS A 88 11.53 -31.64 -1.38
C LYS A 88 10.53 -31.74 -0.23
N ASN A 89 9.63 -30.77 -0.08
CA ASN A 89 8.59 -30.75 0.94
C ASN A 89 7.19 -31.11 0.39
N THR A 90 7.07 -31.44 -0.90
CA THR A 90 5.80 -31.75 -1.58
C THR A 90 5.91 -33.04 -2.38
N LYS A 91 4.79 -33.76 -2.53
CA LYS A 91 4.72 -34.94 -3.40
C LYS A 91 4.97 -34.56 -4.86
N LYS A 92 5.53 -35.49 -5.63
CA LYS A 92 5.75 -35.27 -7.07
C LYS A 92 4.44 -35.47 -7.84
N SER A 93 3.77 -36.61 -7.68
CA SER A 93 2.52 -36.91 -8.41
C SER A 93 1.44 -35.87 -8.13
N PHE A 94 0.79 -35.37 -9.19
CA PHE A 94 -0.33 -34.44 -9.06
C PHE A 94 -1.57 -35.14 -8.53
N SER A 95 -1.88 -36.33 -9.06
CA SER A 95 -3.02 -37.13 -8.61
C SER A 95 -2.95 -37.53 -7.14
N GLU A 96 -1.77 -37.87 -6.61
CA GLU A 96 -1.58 -38.13 -5.17
C GLU A 96 -1.78 -36.88 -4.30
N THR A 97 -1.24 -35.72 -4.72
CA THR A 97 -1.47 -34.45 -4.02
C THR A 97 -2.96 -34.10 -4.00
N VAL A 98 -3.68 -34.34 -5.09
CA VAL A 98 -5.13 -34.13 -5.18
C VAL A 98 -5.89 -35.06 -4.22
N LYS A 99 -5.47 -36.33 -4.06
CA LYS A 99 -6.04 -37.23 -3.03
C LYS A 99 -5.83 -36.71 -1.62
N ASP A 100 -4.66 -36.15 -1.30
CA ASP A 100 -4.42 -35.57 0.02
C ASP A 100 -5.30 -34.34 0.27
N MET A 101 -5.49 -33.50 -0.76
CA MET A 101 -6.33 -32.30 -0.69
C MET A 101 -7.82 -32.62 -0.58
N TYR A 102 -8.28 -33.69 -1.25
CA TYR A 102 -9.66 -34.14 -1.19
C TYR A 102 -9.99 -34.80 0.15
N ASN A 103 -9.12 -35.69 0.65
CA ASN A 103 -9.29 -36.36 1.94
C ASN A 103 -8.89 -35.49 3.14
N HIS A 104 -8.78 -34.16 2.98
CA HIS A 104 -8.36 -33.28 4.05
C HIS A 104 -9.41 -33.24 5.16
N VAL A 105 -8.98 -33.54 6.39
CA VAL A 105 -9.79 -33.40 7.61
C VAL A 105 -9.21 -32.27 8.45
N ASN A 106 -10.07 -31.39 8.97
CA ASN A 106 -9.66 -30.36 9.89
C ASN A 106 -9.27 -31.00 11.25
N GLU A 107 -7.99 -30.91 11.63
CA GLU A 107 -7.48 -31.56 12.85
C GLU A 107 -8.21 -31.13 14.14
N ARG A 108 -8.74 -29.91 14.18
CA ARG A 108 -9.41 -29.39 15.39
C ARG A 108 -10.86 -29.81 15.51
N SER A 109 -11.62 -29.78 14.41
CA SER A 109 -13.04 -30.15 14.42
C SER A 109 -13.29 -31.63 14.13
N GLY A 110 -12.32 -32.34 13.54
CA GLY A 110 -12.48 -33.71 13.06
C GLY A 110 -13.39 -33.84 11.83
N LEU A 111 -13.85 -32.72 11.26
CA LEU A 111 -14.75 -32.71 10.11
C LEU A 111 -13.96 -32.77 8.80
N GLU A 112 -14.49 -33.52 7.84
CA GLU A 112 -14.03 -33.49 6.46
C GLU A 112 -14.11 -32.06 5.90
N SER A 113 -13.05 -31.62 5.25
CA SER A 113 -12.89 -30.26 4.72
C SER A 113 -12.16 -30.34 3.37
N PRO A 114 -12.76 -31.02 2.36
CA PRO A 114 -12.12 -31.21 1.07
C PRO A 114 -11.76 -29.86 0.44
N LEU A 115 -10.56 -29.79 -0.14
CA LEU A 115 -10.10 -28.60 -0.85
C LEU A 115 -10.37 -28.68 -2.36
N ILE A 116 -10.80 -29.85 -2.86
CA ILE A 116 -11.11 -30.15 -4.26
C ILE A 116 -12.58 -30.55 -4.35
N ALA A 117 -13.27 -30.09 -5.39
CA ALA A 117 -14.66 -30.48 -5.64
C ALA A 117 -14.77 -31.95 -6.06
N ASP A 118 -15.84 -32.63 -5.66
CA ASP A 118 -16.08 -34.06 -5.92
C ASP A 118 -15.99 -34.40 -7.41
N ASP A 119 -16.66 -33.62 -8.25
CA ASP A 119 -16.67 -33.82 -9.71
C ASP A 119 -15.27 -33.66 -10.32
N VAL A 120 -14.49 -32.69 -9.86
CA VAL A 120 -13.12 -32.44 -10.33
C VAL A 120 -12.17 -33.53 -9.84
N PHE A 121 -12.35 -34.00 -8.61
CA PHE A 121 -11.59 -35.12 -8.06
C PHE A 121 -11.79 -36.38 -8.91
N GLU A 122 -13.04 -36.75 -9.21
CA GLU A 122 -13.38 -37.90 -10.04
C GLU A 122 -12.74 -37.81 -11.44
N ILE A 123 -12.83 -36.65 -12.10
CA ILE A 123 -12.21 -36.40 -13.41
C ILE A 123 -10.69 -36.58 -13.33
N ILE A 124 -10.04 -36.01 -12.31
CA ILE A 124 -8.58 -36.11 -12.15
C ILE A 124 -8.17 -37.56 -11.92
N ILE A 125 -8.86 -38.31 -11.05
CA ILE A 125 -8.50 -39.69 -10.74
C ILE A 125 -8.72 -40.60 -11.94
N LYS A 126 -9.83 -40.43 -12.66
CA LYS A 126 -10.13 -41.16 -13.90
C LYS A 126 -9.04 -40.98 -14.97
N ASN A 127 -8.43 -39.79 -15.01
CA ASN A 127 -7.41 -39.43 -16.00
C ASN A 127 -5.99 -39.30 -15.42
N ALA A 128 -5.75 -39.86 -14.22
CA ALA A 128 -4.55 -39.59 -13.42
C ALA A 128 -3.24 -39.86 -14.17
N THR A 129 -3.13 -41.00 -14.85
CA THR A 129 -1.92 -41.38 -15.61
C THR A 129 -1.59 -40.35 -16.68
N ARG A 130 -2.60 -39.89 -17.43
CA ARG A 130 -2.42 -38.92 -18.50
C ARG A 130 -2.02 -37.56 -17.93
N LEU A 131 -2.78 -37.04 -16.96
CA LEU A 131 -2.54 -35.73 -16.36
C LEU A 131 -1.18 -35.67 -15.64
N ASP A 132 -0.77 -36.72 -14.91
CA ASP A 132 0.53 -36.78 -14.24
C ASP A 132 1.69 -36.78 -15.25
N SER A 133 1.52 -37.38 -16.43
CA SER A 133 2.56 -37.46 -17.47
C SER A 133 2.80 -36.17 -18.25
N GLU A 134 1.77 -35.32 -18.38
CA GLU A 134 1.85 -34.05 -19.11
C GLU A 134 2.54 -32.94 -18.29
N ILE A 135 2.62 -33.09 -16.96
CA ILE A 135 3.18 -32.08 -16.08
C ILE A 135 4.71 -32.02 -16.20
N ILE A 136 5.22 -30.83 -16.53
CA ILE A 136 6.65 -30.54 -16.65
C ILE A 136 7.11 -29.72 -15.44
N TYR A 137 7.62 -30.39 -14.41
CA TYR A 137 8.06 -29.76 -13.16
C TYR A 137 9.24 -28.80 -13.32
N ASP A 138 10.02 -28.91 -14.39
CA ASP A 138 11.14 -28.00 -14.63
C ASP A 138 10.68 -26.57 -14.88
N ARG A 139 9.42 -26.37 -15.31
CA ARG A 139 8.79 -25.05 -15.46
C ARG A 139 8.63 -24.31 -14.14
N ASP A 140 8.64 -24.99 -12.99
CA ASP A 140 8.64 -24.30 -11.69
C ASP A 140 9.91 -23.45 -11.48
N PHE A 141 11.03 -23.82 -12.09
CA PHE A 141 12.29 -23.07 -11.99
C PHE A 141 12.34 -21.82 -12.87
N GLU A 142 11.29 -21.57 -13.66
CA GLU A 142 11.20 -20.39 -14.53
C GLU A 142 10.65 -19.15 -13.82
N TYR A 143 10.00 -19.31 -12.66
CA TYR A 143 9.53 -18.19 -11.84
C TYR A 143 10.71 -17.43 -11.23
N ASP A 144 10.56 -16.11 -11.09
CA ASP A 144 11.49 -15.35 -10.24
C ASP A 144 11.15 -15.54 -8.75
N TYR A 145 12.07 -15.13 -7.87
CA TYR A 145 11.93 -15.34 -6.43
C TYR A 145 10.66 -14.68 -5.86
N PHE A 146 10.35 -13.46 -6.30
CA PHE A 146 9.21 -12.71 -5.78
C PHE A 146 7.88 -13.25 -6.32
N GLY A 147 7.83 -13.65 -7.58
CA GLY A 147 6.69 -14.33 -8.18
C GLY A 147 6.40 -15.65 -7.49
N PHE A 148 7.44 -16.46 -7.25
CA PHE A 148 7.32 -17.70 -6.48
C PHE A 148 6.83 -17.46 -5.04
N LYS A 149 7.38 -16.48 -4.33
CA LYS A 149 6.93 -16.15 -2.97
C LYS A 149 5.50 -15.64 -2.92
N THR A 150 5.04 -14.93 -3.95
CA THR A 150 3.63 -14.57 -4.09
C THR A 150 2.75 -15.80 -4.25
N LEU A 151 3.15 -16.78 -5.08
CA LEU A 151 2.44 -18.05 -5.23
C LEU A 151 2.38 -18.82 -3.90
N GLU A 152 3.52 -19.02 -3.24
CA GLU A 152 3.65 -19.76 -1.97
C GLU A 152 2.82 -19.14 -0.84
N ARG A 153 2.76 -17.80 -0.78
CA ARG A 153 2.02 -17.09 0.26
C ARG A 153 0.51 -17.31 0.14
N SER A 154 -0.03 -17.18 -1.09
CA SER A 154 -1.47 -16.95 -1.28
C SER A 154 -2.17 -17.91 -2.24
N TYR A 155 -1.47 -18.51 -3.21
CA TYR A 155 -2.09 -19.25 -4.33
C TYR A 155 -1.99 -20.77 -4.20
N LEU A 156 -0.89 -21.28 -3.66
CA LEU A 156 -0.69 -22.72 -3.49
C LEU A 156 -1.52 -23.23 -2.31
N LEU A 157 -2.33 -24.25 -2.53
CA LEU A 157 -3.19 -24.82 -1.48
C LEU A 157 -2.36 -25.44 -0.35
N LYS A 158 -2.89 -25.30 0.87
CA LYS A 158 -2.25 -25.71 2.12
C LYS A 158 -3.13 -26.71 2.86
N VAL A 159 -2.52 -27.77 3.38
CA VAL A 159 -3.13 -28.73 4.31
C VAL A 159 -2.43 -28.58 5.65
N ASN A 160 -3.21 -28.38 6.72
CA ASN A 160 -2.70 -28.14 8.09
C ASN A 160 -1.61 -27.05 8.15
N GLY A 161 -1.83 -25.96 7.39
CA GLY A 161 -0.91 -24.82 7.30
C GLY A 161 0.33 -25.04 6.44
N LYS A 162 0.56 -26.24 5.90
CA LYS A 162 1.71 -26.57 5.05
C LYS A 162 1.32 -26.59 3.58
N VAL A 163 2.15 -26.00 2.71
CA VAL A 163 1.95 -26.04 1.26
C VAL A 163 2.09 -27.48 0.77
N VAL A 164 1.06 -27.99 0.10
CA VAL A 164 1.08 -29.33 -0.53
C VAL A 164 1.15 -29.26 -2.05
N GLU A 165 0.67 -28.16 -2.62
CA GLU A 165 0.56 -27.96 -4.06
C GLU A 165 1.82 -27.30 -4.65
N ARG A 166 2.35 -27.83 -5.75
CA ARG A 166 3.37 -27.16 -6.57
C ARG A 166 2.74 -26.17 -7.56
N PRO A 167 3.46 -25.17 -8.10
CA PRO A 167 2.91 -24.29 -9.12
C PRO A 167 2.33 -25.05 -10.33
N GLN A 168 3.01 -26.09 -10.82
CA GLN A 168 2.45 -26.93 -11.89
C GLN A 168 1.15 -27.65 -11.49
N HIS A 169 1.03 -28.12 -10.24
CA HIS A 169 -0.19 -28.76 -9.75
C HIS A 169 -1.36 -27.76 -9.73
N MET A 170 -1.10 -26.53 -9.28
CA MET A 170 -2.10 -25.45 -9.32
C MET A 170 -2.56 -25.17 -10.74
N LEU A 171 -1.64 -25.04 -11.70
CA LEU A 171 -2.00 -24.78 -13.10
C LEU A 171 -2.80 -25.94 -13.72
N MET A 172 -2.46 -27.19 -13.41
CA MET A 172 -3.23 -28.35 -13.89
C MET A 172 -4.62 -28.40 -13.24
N ARG A 173 -4.72 -28.18 -11.92
CA ARG A 173 -6.01 -28.07 -11.21
C ARG A 173 -6.88 -26.98 -11.83
N VAL A 174 -6.31 -25.80 -12.10
CA VAL A 174 -7.04 -24.70 -12.73
C VAL A 174 -7.55 -25.09 -14.10
N SER A 175 -6.71 -25.74 -14.91
CA SER A 175 -7.06 -26.17 -16.27
C SER A 175 -8.18 -27.21 -16.26
N VAL A 176 -8.07 -28.25 -15.44
CA VAL A 176 -9.13 -29.27 -15.29
C VAL A 176 -10.40 -28.65 -14.69
N GLY A 177 -10.28 -27.72 -13.74
CA GLY A 177 -11.43 -27.03 -13.17
C GLY A 177 -12.22 -26.19 -14.18
N ILE A 178 -11.56 -25.63 -15.19
CA ILE A 178 -12.20 -24.87 -16.29
C ILE A 178 -12.79 -25.81 -17.34
N HIS A 179 -12.04 -26.83 -17.77
CA HIS A 179 -12.39 -27.64 -18.93
C HIS A 179 -13.14 -28.94 -18.58
N LYS A 180 -13.14 -29.35 -17.31
CA LYS A 180 -13.78 -30.56 -16.79
C LYS A 180 -13.37 -31.79 -17.60
N GLU A 181 -14.33 -32.51 -18.20
CA GLU A 181 -14.09 -33.75 -18.96
C GLU A 181 -13.35 -33.51 -20.30
N ASP A 182 -13.21 -32.27 -20.77
CA ASP A 182 -12.44 -31.92 -21.97
C ASP A 182 -10.94 -31.86 -21.65
N ILE A 183 -10.33 -33.04 -21.49
CA ILE A 183 -8.94 -33.20 -21.08
C ILE A 183 -7.95 -32.65 -22.11
N ASP A 184 -8.28 -32.68 -23.41
CA ASP A 184 -7.41 -32.14 -24.46
C ASP A 184 -7.28 -30.62 -24.32
N SER A 185 -8.41 -29.91 -24.13
CA SER A 185 -8.38 -28.48 -23.84
C SER A 185 -7.74 -28.17 -22.49
N ALA A 186 -7.93 -29.02 -21.47
CA ALA A 186 -7.27 -28.85 -20.18
C ALA A 186 -5.74 -28.91 -20.32
N ILE A 187 -5.21 -29.87 -21.08
CA ILE A 187 -3.77 -30.01 -21.34
C ILE A 187 -3.27 -28.81 -22.14
N GLN A 188 -3.96 -28.40 -23.22
CA GLN A 188 -3.58 -27.22 -24.00
C GLN A 188 -3.47 -25.96 -23.13
N THR A 189 -4.50 -25.71 -22.31
CA THR A 189 -4.51 -24.58 -21.36
C THR A 189 -3.39 -24.69 -20.32
N TYR A 190 -3.13 -25.88 -19.79
CA TYR A 190 -2.01 -26.12 -18.88
C TYR A 190 -0.66 -25.76 -19.53
N HIS A 191 -0.39 -26.22 -20.75
CA HIS A 191 0.85 -25.91 -21.45
C HIS A 191 0.99 -24.41 -21.69
N LEU A 192 -0.06 -23.74 -22.14
CA LEU A 192 0.01 -22.30 -22.40
C LEU A 192 0.24 -21.48 -21.12
N MET A 193 -0.44 -21.81 -20.02
CA MET A 193 -0.24 -21.11 -18.73
C MET A 193 1.13 -21.43 -18.11
N SER A 194 1.56 -22.69 -18.13
CA SER A 194 2.86 -23.09 -17.54
C SER A 194 4.06 -22.59 -18.33
N GLN A 195 3.90 -22.36 -19.65
CA GLN A 195 4.88 -21.64 -20.48
C GLN A 195 4.72 -20.11 -20.41
N ARG A 196 3.80 -19.62 -19.56
CA ARG A 196 3.56 -18.22 -19.22
C ARG A 196 3.07 -17.33 -20.36
N TRP A 197 2.36 -17.89 -21.34
CA TRP A 197 1.77 -17.13 -22.45
C TRP A 197 0.65 -16.21 -21.99
N PHE A 198 -0.15 -16.68 -21.04
CA PHE A 198 -1.19 -15.90 -20.37
C PHE A 198 -1.37 -16.43 -18.95
N THR A 199 -2.17 -15.72 -18.16
CA THR A 199 -2.65 -16.22 -16.87
C THR A 199 -4.07 -15.74 -16.62
N HIS A 200 -4.87 -16.57 -15.95
CA HIS A 200 -6.19 -16.18 -15.46
C HIS A 200 -6.08 -15.26 -14.24
N ALA A 201 -7.16 -14.53 -13.95
CA ALA A 201 -7.20 -13.65 -12.79
C ALA A 201 -7.10 -14.42 -11.46
N SER A 202 -6.73 -13.71 -10.38
CA SER A 202 -6.49 -14.32 -9.07
C SER A 202 -7.63 -15.21 -8.56
N PRO A 203 -8.92 -14.84 -8.66
CA PRO A 203 -10.01 -15.69 -8.18
C PRO A 203 -10.09 -17.03 -8.92
N THR A 204 -9.84 -17.05 -10.22
CA THR A 204 -9.75 -18.29 -11.00
C THR A 204 -8.61 -19.17 -10.51
N LEU A 205 -7.42 -18.60 -10.27
CA LEU A 205 -6.27 -19.34 -9.76
C LEU A 205 -6.51 -19.91 -8.35
N PHE A 206 -7.19 -19.15 -7.48
CA PHE A 206 -7.53 -19.57 -6.13
C PHE A 206 -8.56 -20.70 -6.10
N ASN A 207 -9.64 -20.56 -6.88
CA ASN A 207 -10.87 -21.31 -6.63
C ASN A 207 -11.21 -22.33 -7.72
N SER A 208 -10.57 -22.31 -8.89
CA SER A 208 -10.83 -23.32 -9.92
C SER A 208 -10.47 -24.71 -9.40
N GLY A 209 -11.38 -25.66 -9.59
CA GLY A 209 -11.25 -27.04 -9.08
C GLY A 209 -11.62 -27.23 -7.61
N THR A 210 -12.02 -26.18 -6.88
CA THR A 210 -12.39 -26.24 -5.45
C THR A 210 -13.91 -26.36 -5.25
N PRO A 211 -14.41 -26.78 -4.07
CA PRO A 211 -15.85 -27.02 -3.85
C PRO A 211 -16.78 -25.83 -4.09
N ARG A 212 -16.28 -24.59 -3.96
CA ARG A 212 -17.02 -23.36 -4.25
C ARG A 212 -16.21 -22.50 -5.20
N ALA A 213 -16.16 -22.93 -6.45
CA ALA A 213 -15.40 -22.32 -7.53
C ALA A 213 -15.96 -20.96 -7.97
N GLN A 214 -15.80 -19.91 -7.14
CA GLN A 214 -16.06 -18.53 -7.55
C GLN A 214 -14.83 -18.00 -8.31
N LEU A 215 -14.93 -17.88 -9.63
CA LEU A 215 -13.82 -17.64 -10.55
C LEU A 215 -13.78 -16.20 -11.08
N SER A 216 -14.92 -15.49 -11.03
CA SER A 216 -15.06 -14.13 -11.54
C SER A 216 -14.44 -13.08 -10.60
N SER A 217 -13.95 -11.97 -11.14
CA SER A 217 -13.14 -11.01 -10.35
C SER A 217 -13.90 -9.81 -9.81
N CYS A 218 -14.84 -9.29 -10.59
CA CYS A 218 -15.53 -8.05 -10.26
C CYS A 218 -17.02 -8.18 -10.55
N PHE A 219 -17.81 -7.41 -9.80
CA PHE A 219 -19.26 -7.34 -9.90
C PHE A 219 -19.68 -5.88 -10.00
N LEU A 220 -20.67 -5.58 -10.85
CA LEU A 220 -21.26 -4.25 -10.96
C LEU A 220 -22.71 -4.33 -10.54
N ILE A 221 -23.11 -3.46 -9.63
CA ILE A 221 -24.44 -3.47 -9.03
C ILE A 221 -25.03 -2.09 -9.20
N CYS A 222 -26.29 -2.00 -9.64
CA CYS A 222 -27.04 -0.76 -9.46
C CYS A 222 -27.86 -0.85 -8.17
N MET A 223 -27.93 0.25 -7.44
CA MET A 223 -28.83 0.37 -6.30
C MET A 223 -30.26 0.05 -6.74
N LYS A 224 -30.88 -0.95 -6.10
CA LYS A 224 -32.14 -1.55 -6.56
C LYS A 224 -33.31 -0.56 -6.57
N ASP A 225 -33.42 0.24 -5.51
CA ASP A 225 -34.51 1.19 -5.33
C ASP A 225 -34.12 2.30 -4.33
N ASP A 226 -34.77 3.45 -4.40
CA ASP A 226 -34.65 4.57 -3.46
C ASP A 226 -35.55 4.36 -2.23
N SER A 227 -35.32 3.23 -1.56
CA SER A 227 -36.03 2.77 -0.36
C SER A 227 -35.07 2.09 0.61
N ILE A 228 -35.47 1.96 1.88
CA ILE A 228 -34.62 1.28 2.87
C ILE A 228 -34.45 -0.19 2.48
N GLU A 229 -35.50 -0.84 2.01
CA GLU A 229 -35.48 -2.21 1.51
C GLU A 229 -34.52 -2.35 0.33
N GLY A 230 -34.62 -1.49 -0.69
CA GLY A 230 -33.71 -1.49 -1.85
C GLY A 230 -32.24 -1.27 -1.46
N ILE A 231 -31.98 -0.35 -0.53
CA ILE A 231 -30.64 -0.04 -0.02
C ILE A 231 -30.05 -1.24 0.72
N TYR A 232 -30.80 -1.85 1.64
CA TYR A 232 -30.30 -2.97 2.45
C TYR A 232 -30.21 -4.28 1.66
N ASP A 233 -31.08 -4.50 0.66
CA ASP A 233 -30.93 -5.62 -0.27
C ASP A 233 -29.67 -5.46 -1.13
N THR A 234 -29.38 -4.25 -1.61
CA THR A 234 -28.13 -3.94 -2.32
C THR A 234 -26.92 -4.16 -1.40
N LEU A 235 -26.98 -3.70 -0.15
CA LEU A 235 -25.90 -3.90 0.82
C LEU A 235 -25.66 -5.38 1.13
N LYS A 236 -26.73 -6.17 1.30
CA LYS A 236 -26.67 -7.63 1.48
C LYS A 236 -25.99 -8.28 0.29
N GLU A 237 -26.36 -7.88 -0.92
CA GLU A 237 -25.75 -8.38 -2.15
C GLU A 237 -24.24 -8.06 -2.20
N CYS A 238 -23.85 -6.82 -1.89
CA CYS A 238 -22.44 -6.43 -1.73
C CYS A 238 -21.70 -7.27 -0.69
N ALA A 239 -22.31 -7.53 0.47
CA ALA A 239 -21.70 -8.32 1.54
C ALA A 239 -21.48 -9.79 1.11
N VAL A 240 -22.46 -10.40 0.43
CA VAL A 240 -22.36 -11.80 -0.04
C VAL A 240 -21.32 -11.93 -1.15
N ILE A 241 -21.22 -10.95 -2.05
CA ILE A 241 -20.18 -10.91 -3.09
C ILE A 241 -18.79 -10.71 -2.48
N SER A 242 -18.64 -9.73 -1.56
CA SER A 242 -17.36 -9.44 -0.90
C SER A 242 -16.84 -10.63 -0.10
N LYS A 243 -17.73 -11.39 0.55
CA LYS A 243 -17.39 -12.63 1.27
C LYS A 243 -16.64 -13.62 0.37
N SER A 244 -16.99 -13.67 -0.90
CA SER A 244 -16.39 -14.54 -1.92
C SER A 244 -15.20 -13.90 -2.65
N ALA A 245 -14.62 -12.82 -2.10
CA ALA A 245 -13.48 -12.09 -2.63
C ALA A 245 -13.70 -11.32 -3.95
N GLY A 246 -14.96 -11.01 -4.30
CA GLY A 246 -15.29 -10.16 -5.45
C GLY A 246 -15.10 -8.67 -5.16
N GLY A 247 -14.45 -7.94 -6.07
CA GLY A 247 -14.45 -6.47 -6.06
C GLY A 247 -15.78 -5.91 -6.59
N ILE A 248 -16.27 -4.80 -6.05
CA ILE A 248 -17.61 -4.28 -6.39
C ILE A 248 -17.54 -2.86 -6.94
N GLY A 249 -18.26 -2.61 -8.04
CA GLY A 249 -18.70 -1.28 -8.45
C GLY A 249 -20.18 -1.10 -8.13
N VAL A 250 -20.58 0.01 -7.51
CA VAL A 250 -21.99 0.28 -7.16
C VAL A 250 -22.43 1.65 -7.66
N SER A 251 -23.48 1.70 -8.49
CA SER A 251 -24.10 2.97 -8.90
C SER A 251 -25.18 3.39 -7.91
N ILE A 252 -25.14 4.64 -7.42
CA ILE A 252 -26.08 5.16 -6.42
C ILE A 252 -26.88 6.38 -6.90
N HIS A 253 -26.90 6.64 -8.21
CA HIS A 253 -27.49 7.84 -8.82
C HIS A 253 -28.97 8.07 -8.51
N ASN A 254 -29.69 7.00 -8.17
CA ASN A 254 -31.12 7.01 -7.89
C ASN A 254 -31.47 7.30 -6.42
N ILE A 255 -30.51 7.35 -5.50
CA ILE A 255 -30.78 7.63 -4.08
C ILE A 255 -31.07 9.11 -3.88
N ARG A 256 -32.14 9.44 -3.17
CA ARG A 256 -32.53 10.85 -2.93
C ARG A 256 -31.46 11.61 -2.12
N ALA A 257 -31.26 12.86 -2.51
CA ALA A 257 -30.31 13.76 -1.86
C ALA A 257 -30.78 14.25 -0.47
N SER A 258 -29.87 14.83 0.30
CA SER A 258 -30.16 15.43 1.60
C SER A 258 -31.26 16.49 1.53
N GLY A 259 -32.11 16.55 2.56
CA GLY A 259 -33.24 17.48 2.63
C GLY A 259 -34.46 17.10 1.77
N SER A 260 -34.39 16.01 1.00
CA SER A 260 -35.51 15.56 0.15
C SER A 260 -36.63 14.93 0.99
N TYR A 261 -37.89 15.17 0.60
CA TYR A 261 -39.05 14.70 1.35
C TYR A 261 -39.17 13.17 1.37
N ILE A 262 -39.50 12.59 2.53
CA ILE A 262 -39.80 11.16 2.68
C ILE A 262 -41.32 10.97 2.84
N ARG A 263 -41.96 10.48 1.77
CA ARG A 263 -43.37 10.08 1.81
C ARG A 263 -43.54 8.92 2.81
N GLY A 264 -44.51 9.05 3.73
CA GLY A 264 -44.83 8.04 4.74
C GLY A 264 -44.35 8.37 6.15
N THR A 265 -43.11 8.84 6.32
CA THR A 265 -42.57 9.24 7.65
C THR A 265 -42.67 10.73 7.93
N ASN A 266 -43.04 11.54 6.93
CA ASN A 266 -43.13 12.99 7.01
C ASN A 266 -41.81 13.67 7.45
N GLY A 267 -40.68 13.03 7.19
CA GLY A 267 -39.33 13.54 7.48
C GLY A 267 -38.57 13.99 6.22
N ALA A 268 -37.33 14.43 6.43
CA ALA A 268 -36.37 14.75 5.37
C ALA A 268 -35.25 13.70 5.32
N SER A 269 -34.77 13.38 4.11
CA SER A 269 -33.64 12.49 3.90
C SER A 269 -32.34 13.10 4.43
N ASN A 270 -31.47 12.25 4.97
CA ASN A 270 -30.12 12.63 5.37
C ASN A 270 -29.10 12.53 4.21
N GLY A 271 -29.56 12.18 3.00
CA GLY A 271 -28.74 12.05 1.81
C GLY A 271 -27.85 10.81 1.78
N ILE A 272 -26.89 10.81 0.86
CA ILE A 272 -26.05 9.63 0.58
C ILE A 272 -24.96 9.37 1.63
N VAL A 273 -24.52 10.39 2.38
CA VAL A 273 -23.36 10.27 3.29
C VAL A 273 -23.59 9.23 4.39
N PRO A 274 -24.70 9.24 5.16
CA PRO A 274 -24.93 8.22 6.19
C PRO A 274 -25.10 6.82 5.60
N MET A 275 -25.74 6.70 4.43
CA MET A 275 -25.86 5.42 3.72
C MET A 275 -24.48 4.87 3.39
N LEU A 276 -23.60 5.68 2.80
CA LEU A 276 -22.27 5.26 2.41
C LEU A 276 -21.37 4.88 3.59
N ARG A 277 -21.62 5.42 4.79
CA ARG A 277 -20.93 4.93 6.00
C ARG A 277 -21.31 3.49 6.35
N VAL A 278 -22.57 3.10 6.15
CA VAL A 278 -22.98 1.69 6.33
C VAL A 278 -22.29 0.77 5.32
N PHE A 279 -22.16 1.21 4.06
CA PHE A 279 -21.40 0.49 3.04
C PHE A 279 -19.91 0.40 3.39
N ASN A 280 -19.32 1.49 3.90
CA ASN A 280 -17.94 1.54 4.36
C ASN A 280 -17.67 0.51 5.46
N ASP A 281 -18.49 0.52 6.51
CA ASP A 281 -18.29 -0.39 7.64
C ASP A 281 -18.56 -1.85 7.25
N THR A 282 -19.45 -2.09 6.28
CA THR A 282 -19.65 -3.42 5.68
C THR A 282 -18.41 -3.87 4.89
N ALA A 283 -17.79 -2.99 4.10
CA ALA A 283 -16.55 -3.31 3.38
C ALA A 283 -15.41 -3.68 4.34
N ARG A 284 -15.33 -3.02 5.50
CA ARG A 284 -14.37 -3.32 6.56
C ARG A 284 -14.67 -4.63 7.29
N TYR A 285 -15.94 -4.91 7.55
CA TYR A 285 -16.39 -6.09 8.28
C TYR A 285 -16.19 -7.37 7.46
N VAL A 286 -16.55 -7.34 6.18
CA VAL A 286 -16.46 -8.49 5.27
C VAL A 286 -15.09 -8.54 4.60
N ASP A 287 -14.04 -8.71 5.42
CA ASP A 287 -12.66 -8.92 4.97
C ASP A 287 -12.54 -10.29 4.27
N GLN A 288 -12.08 -10.30 3.02
CA GLN A 288 -12.26 -11.41 2.09
C GLN A 288 -11.45 -12.64 2.53
N GLY A 289 -12.14 -13.76 2.79
CA GLY A 289 -11.52 -15.08 2.95
C GLY A 289 -10.55 -15.24 4.12
N GLY A 290 -10.77 -14.55 5.25
CA GLY A 290 -9.94 -14.68 6.46
C GLY A 290 -8.64 -13.88 6.42
N GLY A 291 -8.69 -12.66 5.87
CA GLY A 291 -7.54 -11.75 5.76
C GLY A 291 -6.68 -11.96 4.52
N LYS A 292 -7.20 -12.66 3.49
CA LYS A 292 -6.50 -12.80 2.20
C LYS A 292 -6.48 -11.48 1.43
N ARG A 293 -7.58 -10.70 1.47
CA ARG A 293 -7.72 -9.37 0.84
C ARG A 293 -8.81 -8.54 1.53
N LYS A 294 -8.58 -7.24 1.71
CA LYS A 294 -9.61 -6.31 2.20
C LYS A 294 -10.78 -6.18 1.23
N GLY A 295 -12.01 -6.10 1.74
CA GLY A 295 -13.18 -5.75 0.94
C GLY A 295 -13.02 -4.35 0.32
N ALA A 296 -13.40 -4.18 -0.94
CA ALA A 296 -13.19 -2.94 -1.69
C ALA A 296 -14.35 -2.65 -2.64
N PHE A 297 -15.07 -1.55 -2.39
CA PHE A 297 -16.20 -1.10 -3.21
C PHE A 297 -15.88 0.25 -3.85
N ALA A 298 -16.12 0.40 -5.15
CA ALA A 298 -16.13 1.68 -5.85
C ALA A 298 -17.57 2.16 -6.02
N VAL A 299 -17.86 3.34 -5.48
CA VAL A 299 -19.17 3.97 -5.56
C VAL A 299 -19.16 4.98 -6.71
N TYR A 300 -20.17 4.90 -7.58
CA TYR A 300 -20.34 5.76 -8.74
C TYR A 300 -21.48 6.75 -8.56
N LEU A 301 -21.22 8.02 -8.84
CA LEU A 301 -22.20 9.10 -8.79
C LEU A 301 -22.09 10.03 -10.01
N GLU A 302 -23.22 10.42 -10.59
CA GLU A 302 -23.26 11.44 -11.66
C GLU A 302 -23.14 12.87 -11.07
N PRO A 303 -22.43 13.81 -11.73
CA PRO A 303 -22.10 15.11 -11.15
C PRO A 303 -23.29 16.08 -11.01
N TRP A 304 -24.47 15.73 -11.52
CA TRP A 304 -25.71 16.52 -11.28
C TRP A 304 -26.37 16.19 -9.95
N HIS A 305 -25.94 15.16 -9.23
CA HIS A 305 -26.57 14.79 -7.97
C HIS A 305 -26.38 15.87 -6.89
N ALA A 306 -27.44 16.20 -6.14
CA ALA A 306 -27.38 17.32 -5.18
C ALA A 306 -26.40 17.14 -4.01
N ASP A 307 -26.06 15.89 -3.65
CA ASP A 307 -25.03 15.60 -2.64
C ASP A 307 -23.59 15.47 -3.24
N ILE A 308 -23.35 15.90 -4.48
CA ILE A 308 -22.05 15.69 -5.16
C ILE A 308 -20.86 16.32 -4.43
N PHE A 309 -21.04 17.50 -3.81
CA PHE A 309 -19.96 18.14 -3.06
C PHE A 309 -19.56 17.32 -1.84
N ASP A 310 -20.53 16.78 -1.09
CA ASP A 310 -20.25 15.92 0.05
C ASP A 310 -19.61 14.59 -0.37
N PHE A 311 -20.01 14.06 -1.53
CA PHE A 311 -19.40 12.85 -2.11
C PHE A 311 -17.89 13.02 -2.35
N LEU A 312 -17.45 14.19 -2.83
CA LEU A 312 -16.04 14.50 -3.09
C LEU A 312 -15.19 14.63 -1.82
N GLU A 313 -15.83 14.81 -0.65
CA GLU A 313 -15.19 14.96 0.66
C GLU A 313 -14.96 13.62 1.37
N LEU A 314 -15.68 12.56 1.01
CA LEU A 314 -15.77 11.33 1.82
C LEU A 314 -14.44 10.61 2.06
N ARG A 315 -13.48 10.74 1.15
CA ARG A 315 -12.15 10.10 1.24
C ARG A 315 -11.05 11.03 1.78
N LYS A 316 -11.34 12.31 1.99
CA LYS A 316 -10.32 13.26 2.48
C LYS A 316 -9.85 12.88 3.88
N ASN A 317 -8.56 13.11 4.15
CA ASN A 317 -7.96 12.74 5.44
C ASN A 317 -8.39 13.68 6.57
N HIS A 318 -8.64 14.96 6.27
CA HIS A 318 -9.12 15.97 7.21
C HIS A 318 -10.65 16.10 7.18
N GLY A 319 -11.21 16.81 8.16
CA GLY A 319 -12.65 17.05 8.32
C GLY A 319 -13.34 16.12 9.34
N LYS A 320 -14.67 16.21 9.44
CA LYS A 320 -15.48 15.49 10.43
C LYS A 320 -15.60 14.00 10.10
N GLU A 321 -15.26 13.12 11.03
CA GLU A 321 -15.30 11.66 10.83
C GLU A 321 -16.70 11.13 10.48
N GLU A 322 -17.75 11.74 11.02
CA GLU A 322 -19.13 11.38 10.72
C GLU A 322 -19.54 11.64 9.25
N HIS A 323 -18.72 12.37 8.50
CA HIS A 323 -18.84 12.65 7.07
C HIS A 323 -17.71 11.98 6.26
N ARG A 324 -17.14 10.86 6.73
CA ARG A 324 -16.05 10.15 6.04
C ARG A 324 -16.36 8.68 5.86
N ALA A 325 -15.86 8.12 4.76
CA ALA A 325 -16.00 6.71 4.37
C ALA A 325 -14.77 6.28 3.54
N ARG A 326 -13.60 6.27 4.19
CA ARG A 326 -12.28 6.18 3.53
C ARG A 326 -11.93 4.80 2.98
N ASP A 327 -12.63 3.75 3.42
CA ASP A 327 -12.43 2.39 2.92
C ASP A 327 -13.19 2.14 1.60
N LEU A 328 -14.07 3.06 1.21
CA LEU A 328 -14.70 3.09 -0.11
C LEU A 328 -13.84 3.85 -1.13
N PHE A 329 -13.98 3.46 -2.39
CA PHE A 329 -13.45 4.17 -3.54
C PHE A 329 -14.58 4.94 -4.23
N TYR A 330 -14.24 5.99 -4.95
CA TYR A 330 -15.21 6.91 -5.54
C TYR A 330 -14.91 7.13 -7.02
N GLY A 331 -15.94 7.06 -7.85
CA GLY A 331 -15.87 7.32 -9.29
C GLY A 331 -16.98 8.27 -9.73
N LEU A 332 -16.66 9.17 -10.66
CA LEU A 332 -17.64 10.02 -11.31
C LEU A 332 -18.10 9.39 -12.62
N TRP A 333 -19.41 9.41 -12.83
CA TRP A 333 -20.05 8.98 -14.08
C TRP A 333 -20.54 10.22 -14.84
N ILE A 334 -19.68 10.75 -15.71
CA ILE A 334 -19.77 12.14 -16.18
C ILE A 334 -20.47 12.20 -17.54
N PRO A 335 -21.60 12.92 -17.68
CA PRO A 335 -22.20 13.21 -18.98
C PRO A 335 -21.37 14.26 -19.75
N ASP A 336 -21.37 14.18 -21.07
CA ASP A 336 -20.70 15.11 -22.00
C ASP A 336 -21.13 16.55 -21.71
N LEU A 337 -22.43 16.78 -21.43
CA LEU A 337 -22.98 18.09 -21.08
C LEU A 337 -22.26 18.76 -19.90
N PHE A 338 -21.85 18.01 -18.87
CA PHE A 338 -21.10 18.61 -17.75
C PHE A 338 -19.76 19.17 -18.23
N MET A 339 -19.03 18.40 -19.04
CA MET A 339 -17.74 18.82 -19.59
C MET A 339 -17.89 20.04 -20.51
N GLU A 340 -18.96 20.09 -21.31
CA GLU A 340 -19.30 21.24 -22.15
C GLU A 340 -19.61 22.50 -21.32
N ARG A 341 -20.38 22.37 -20.24
CA ARG A 341 -20.69 23.47 -19.31
C ARG A 341 -19.42 23.97 -18.59
N VAL A 342 -18.50 23.07 -18.20
CA VAL A 342 -17.20 23.48 -17.64
C VAL A 342 -16.38 24.25 -18.68
N GLN A 343 -16.30 23.77 -19.92
CA GLN A 343 -15.53 24.41 -20.99
C GLN A 343 -16.07 25.80 -21.38
N SER A 344 -17.39 25.95 -21.38
CA SER A 344 -18.10 27.18 -21.77
C SER A 344 -18.33 28.16 -20.62
N ASP A 345 -17.87 27.85 -19.40
CA ASP A 345 -18.14 28.62 -18.19
C ASP A 345 -19.66 28.79 -17.92
N GLY A 346 -20.41 27.72 -18.16
CA GLY A 346 -21.85 27.66 -17.98
C GLY A 346 -22.26 27.29 -16.55
N GLN A 347 -23.54 27.51 -16.26
CA GLN A 347 -24.17 27.03 -15.02
C GLN A 347 -24.36 25.51 -15.04
N TRP A 348 -24.42 24.91 -13.85
CA TRP A 348 -24.71 23.51 -13.61
C TRP A 348 -25.75 23.38 -12.51
N SER A 349 -26.87 22.74 -12.85
CA SER A 349 -27.98 22.47 -11.95
C SER A 349 -27.82 21.14 -11.24
N LEU A 350 -28.02 21.16 -9.92
CA LEU A 350 -27.98 20.00 -9.05
C LEU A 350 -29.38 19.56 -8.67
N PHE A 351 -29.66 18.27 -8.86
CA PHE A 351 -30.98 17.69 -8.69
C PHE A 351 -30.99 16.56 -7.66
N CYS A 352 -32.15 16.35 -7.03
CA CYS A 352 -32.46 15.10 -6.36
C CYS A 352 -33.15 14.15 -7.36
N PRO A 353 -32.72 12.88 -7.47
CA PRO A 353 -33.31 11.93 -8.42
C PRO A 353 -34.81 11.68 -8.19
N ASN A 354 -35.30 11.81 -6.95
CA ASN A 354 -36.73 11.72 -6.66
C ASN A 354 -37.57 12.89 -7.23
N GLU A 355 -36.96 14.06 -7.47
CA GLU A 355 -37.62 15.25 -8.04
C GLU A 355 -37.38 15.37 -9.56
N ALA A 356 -36.25 14.86 -10.03
CA ALA A 356 -35.81 14.80 -11.43
C ALA A 356 -35.47 13.35 -11.86
N PRO A 357 -36.48 12.45 -11.93
CA PRO A 357 -36.25 11.04 -12.23
C PRO A 357 -35.81 10.80 -13.68
N GLY A 358 -35.18 9.65 -13.94
CA GLY A 358 -34.83 9.22 -15.30
C GLY A 358 -33.52 9.78 -15.87
N LEU A 359 -32.88 10.75 -15.21
CA LEU A 359 -31.56 11.27 -15.63
C LEU A 359 -30.48 10.17 -15.68
N ALA A 360 -30.52 9.22 -14.74
CA ALA A 360 -29.60 8.09 -14.72
C ALA A 360 -29.94 6.99 -15.75
N ASP A 361 -31.12 7.05 -16.38
CA ASP A 361 -31.64 6.04 -17.30
C ASP A 361 -31.55 6.47 -18.78
N CYS A 362 -30.99 7.64 -19.05
CA CYS A 362 -30.74 8.16 -20.40
C CYS A 362 -29.32 8.72 -20.52
N TRP A 363 -28.85 8.91 -21.75
CA TRP A 363 -27.49 9.40 -22.07
C TRP A 363 -27.50 10.22 -23.37
N GLY A 364 -26.43 10.97 -23.64
CA GLY A 364 -26.29 11.83 -24.80
C GLY A 364 -27.44 12.84 -24.96
N ALA A 365 -27.95 12.99 -26.18
CA ALA A 365 -28.98 13.98 -26.50
C ALA A 365 -30.28 13.80 -25.69
N ASP A 366 -30.65 12.57 -25.32
CA ASP A 366 -31.82 12.32 -24.49
C ASP A 366 -31.62 12.82 -23.06
N PHE A 367 -30.43 12.63 -22.50
CA PHE A 367 -30.04 13.20 -21.22
C PHE A 367 -30.04 14.73 -21.27
N GLU A 368 -29.41 15.33 -22.27
CA GLU A 368 -29.34 16.79 -22.43
C GLU A 368 -30.72 17.44 -22.49
N ARG A 369 -31.64 16.84 -23.25
CA ARG A 369 -33.03 17.28 -23.36
C ARG A 369 -33.76 17.20 -22.03
N LEU A 370 -33.68 16.06 -21.35
CA LEU A 370 -34.36 15.84 -20.06
C LEU A 370 -33.80 16.74 -18.96
N TYR A 371 -32.47 16.87 -18.90
CA TYR A 371 -31.77 17.74 -17.97
C TYR A 371 -32.19 19.20 -18.16
N SER A 372 -32.15 19.70 -19.41
CA SER A 372 -32.54 21.08 -19.73
C SER A 372 -34.03 21.35 -19.46
N GLN A 373 -34.89 20.34 -19.69
CA GLN A 373 -36.30 20.43 -19.31
C GLN A 373 -36.44 20.65 -17.79
N TYR A 374 -35.72 19.90 -16.95
CA TYR A 374 -35.77 20.08 -15.50
C TYR A 374 -35.15 21.39 -15.01
N GLU A 375 -34.14 21.92 -15.71
CA GLU A 375 -33.65 23.28 -15.47
C GLU A 375 -34.77 24.31 -15.71
N ASN A 376 -35.49 24.21 -16.84
CA ASN A 376 -36.57 25.13 -17.22
C ASN A 376 -37.80 25.01 -16.29
N GLU A 377 -38.08 23.82 -15.78
CA GLU A 377 -39.15 23.57 -14.81
C GLU A 377 -38.80 24.06 -13.39
N GLY A 378 -37.58 24.54 -13.16
CA GLY A 378 -37.14 25.04 -11.85
C GLY A 378 -36.98 23.94 -10.79
N LYS A 379 -36.69 22.70 -11.21
CA LYS A 379 -36.54 21.54 -10.31
C LYS A 379 -35.17 21.44 -9.63
N ALA A 380 -34.23 22.31 -9.99
CA ALA A 380 -32.89 22.31 -9.43
C ALA A 380 -32.94 22.66 -7.93
N LYS A 381 -32.34 21.81 -7.08
CA LYS A 381 -32.17 22.12 -5.66
C LYS A 381 -31.14 23.24 -5.45
N LYS A 382 -30.14 23.28 -6.32
CA LYS A 382 -29.06 24.26 -6.29
C LYS A 382 -28.51 24.43 -7.70
N VAL A 383 -28.19 25.67 -8.07
CA VAL A 383 -27.46 25.98 -9.31
C VAL A 383 -26.09 26.53 -8.91
N VAL A 384 -25.03 26.00 -9.53
CA VAL A 384 -23.64 26.40 -9.30
C VAL A 384 -22.95 26.68 -10.62
N GLN A 385 -21.81 27.37 -10.60
CA GLN A 385 -20.96 27.40 -11.78
C GLN A 385 -20.37 26.01 -12.03
N ALA A 386 -20.38 25.53 -13.28
CA ALA A 386 -19.83 24.22 -13.60
C ALA A 386 -18.34 24.12 -13.21
N GLN A 387 -17.58 25.21 -13.43
CA GLN A 387 -16.18 25.29 -13.03
C GLN A 387 -15.97 25.22 -11.52
N GLN A 388 -16.93 25.67 -10.70
CA GLN A 388 -16.84 25.54 -9.24
C GLN A 388 -16.80 24.06 -8.84
N LEU A 389 -17.75 23.26 -9.36
CA LEU A 389 -17.75 21.82 -9.10
C LEU A 389 -16.49 21.15 -9.69
N TRP A 390 -16.04 21.59 -10.87
CA TRP A 390 -14.81 21.11 -11.48
C TRP A 390 -13.59 21.29 -10.56
N TYR A 391 -13.41 22.47 -9.95
CA TYR A 391 -12.29 22.71 -9.03
C TYR A 391 -12.34 21.83 -7.78
N GLU A 392 -13.53 21.51 -7.26
CA GLU A 392 -13.67 20.58 -6.14
C GLU A 392 -13.29 19.14 -6.54
N ILE A 393 -13.65 18.71 -7.76
CA ILE A 393 -13.23 17.41 -8.31
C ILE A 393 -11.69 17.35 -8.35
N LEU A 394 -11.05 18.38 -8.91
CA LEU A 394 -9.58 18.43 -9.00
C LEU A 394 -8.92 18.48 -7.62
N THR A 395 -9.50 19.21 -6.68
CA THR A 395 -9.00 19.29 -5.30
C THR A 395 -9.01 17.92 -4.64
N SER A 396 -10.13 17.20 -4.74
CA SER A 396 -10.24 15.82 -4.21
C SER A 396 -9.23 14.89 -4.85
N GLN A 397 -9.01 14.99 -6.17
CA GLN A 397 -8.02 14.19 -6.90
C GLN A 397 -6.59 14.47 -6.46
N VAL A 398 -6.22 15.75 -6.26
CA VAL A 398 -4.89 16.12 -5.78
C VAL A 398 -4.64 15.60 -4.36
N GLU A 399 -5.65 15.64 -3.49
CA GLU A 399 -5.52 15.21 -2.09
C GLU A 399 -5.56 13.69 -1.91
N THR A 400 -6.39 12.99 -2.70
CA THR A 400 -6.72 11.58 -2.44
C THR A 400 -6.38 10.62 -3.59
N GLY A 401 -6.05 11.14 -4.77
CA GLY A 401 -5.87 10.38 -6.02
C GLY A 401 -7.18 10.01 -6.72
N THR A 402 -8.33 10.39 -6.16
CA THR A 402 -9.71 10.04 -6.58
C THR A 402 -10.62 11.27 -6.45
N PRO A 403 -11.83 11.35 -7.05
CA PRO A 403 -12.55 10.27 -7.71
C PRO A 403 -11.99 9.88 -9.08
N TYR A 404 -12.31 8.66 -9.49
CA TYR A 404 -12.11 8.18 -10.86
C TYR A 404 -12.92 9.03 -11.86
N MET A 405 -12.48 9.09 -13.11
CA MET A 405 -13.14 9.86 -14.17
C MET A 405 -13.62 8.92 -15.28
N LEU A 406 -14.93 8.74 -15.41
CA LEU A 406 -15.54 7.95 -16.46
C LEU A 406 -16.58 8.76 -17.21
N PHE A 407 -16.58 8.67 -18.53
CA PHE A 407 -17.43 9.47 -19.41
C PHE A 407 -18.64 8.63 -19.84
N LYS A 408 -19.77 8.85 -19.15
CA LYS A 408 -21.05 8.13 -19.30
C LYS A 408 -21.45 7.94 -20.76
N ASP A 409 -21.39 9.02 -21.52
CA ASP A 409 -21.86 9.01 -22.90
C ASP A 409 -20.89 8.27 -23.82
N SER A 410 -19.58 8.39 -23.61
CA SER A 410 -18.59 7.59 -24.33
C SER A 410 -18.71 6.09 -24.01
N CYS A 411 -19.04 5.74 -22.76
CA CYS A 411 -19.30 4.36 -22.34
C CYS A 411 -20.53 3.78 -23.03
N ASN A 412 -21.67 4.50 -22.99
CA ASN A 412 -22.93 4.02 -23.54
C ASN A 412 -22.93 4.00 -25.08
N ARG A 413 -22.44 5.07 -25.73
CA ARG A 413 -22.38 5.21 -27.20
C ARG A 413 -21.54 4.14 -27.88
N LYS A 414 -20.57 3.58 -27.15
CA LYS A 414 -19.55 2.67 -27.70
C LYS A 414 -19.52 1.33 -26.96
N SER A 415 -20.68 0.89 -26.47
CA SER A 415 -20.86 -0.43 -25.87
C SER A 415 -21.67 -1.31 -26.80
N ASN A 416 -21.23 -2.56 -26.97
CA ASN A 416 -22.02 -3.57 -27.65
C ASN A 416 -23.29 -3.97 -26.86
N GLN A 417 -23.37 -3.60 -25.58
CA GLN A 417 -24.55 -3.84 -24.74
C GLN A 417 -25.57 -2.69 -24.76
N GLN A 418 -25.42 -1.70 -25.65
CA GLN A 418 -26.32 -0.53 -25.69
C GLN A 418 -27.80 -0.88 -25.95
N ASN A 419 -28.10 -2.08 -26.46
CA ASN A 419 -29.47 -2.56 -26.67
C ASN A 419 -30.18 -3.00 -25.37
N LEU A 420 -29.44 -3.16 -24.26
CA LEU A 420 -30.00 -3.59 -22.97
C LEU A 420 -30.61 -2.43 -22.17
N GLY A 421 -30.11 -1.22 -22.40
CA GLY A 421 -30.45 -0.02 -21.65
C GLY A 421 -29.22 0.81 -21.29
N THR A 422 -29.42 1.86 -20.50
CA THR A 422 -28.32 2.75 -20.08
C THR A 422 -27.42 2.05 -19.04
N ILE A 423 -26.14 1.99 -19.35
CA ILE A 423 -25.07 1.55 -18.44
C ILE A 423 -24.81 2.68 -17.43
N LYS A 424 -24.85 2.32 -16.14
CA LYS A 424 -24.86 3.27 -15.02
C LYS A 424 -23.54 3.41 -14.29
N SER A 425 -22.59 2.50 -14.46
CA SER A 425 -21.31 2.57 -13.75
C SER A 425 -20.25 1.70 -14.41
N SER A 426 -19.08 1.64 -13.77
CA SER A 426 -18.05 0.66 -14.05
C SER A 426 -17.76 -0.17 -12.79
N ASN A 427 -16.74 -1.02 -12.82
CA ASN A 427 -16.32 -1.86 -11.69
C ASN A 427 -15.36 -1.13 -10.73
N LEU A 428 -14.77 -1.87 -9.79
CA LEU A 428 -13.75 -1.36 -8.86
C LEU A 428 -12.53 -0.70 -9.55
N CYS A 429 -12.14 -1.22 -10.72
CA CYS A 429 -10.90 -0.86 -11.39
C CYS A 429 -11.09 -0.07 -12.70
N THR A 430 -12.33 0.33 -13.03
CA THR A 430 -12.71 1.23 -14.14
C THR A 430 -12.52 0.67 -15.57
N GLU A 431 -12.25 -0.62 -15.75
CA GLU A 431 -12.08 -1.26 -17.05
C GLU A 431 -13.35 -1.93 -17.60
N ILE A 432 -14.33 -2.22 -16.73
CA ILE A 432 -15.54 -2.97 -17.11
C ILE A 432 -16.72 -2.05 -17.33
N ILE A 433 -17.38 -2.18 -18.47
CA ILE A 433 -18.51 -1.34 -18.87
C ILE A 433 -19.66 -2.27 -19.28
N GLU A 434 -20.39 -2.75 -18.28
CA GLU A 434 -21.45 -3.73 -18.43
C GLU A 434 -22.77 -3.20 -17.87
N TYR A 435 -23.89 -3.61 -18.49
CA TYR A 435 -25.23 -3.24 -18.06
C TYR A 435 -25.59 -3.85 -16.69
N THR A 436 -26.36 -3.09 -15.91
CA THR A 436 -26.84 -3.49 -14.58
C THR A 436 -28.28 -3.04 -14.40
N SER A 437 -29.08 -3.84 -13.71
CA SER A 437 -30.47 -3.52 -13.32
C SER A 437 -30.77 -4.08 -11.93
N PRO A 438 -31.91 -3.73 -11.30
CA PRO A 438 -32.27 -4.29 -9.98
C PRO A 438 -32.31 -5.83 -9.95
N THR A 439 -32.48 -6.46 -11.12
CA THR A 439 -32.52 -7.91 -11.31
C THR A 439 -31.24 -8.49 -11.93
N GLU A 440 -30.26 -7.67 -12.30
CA GLU A 440 -29.05 -8.09 -12.99
C GLU A 440 -27.80 -7.39 -12.44
N THR A 441 -26.92 -8.20 -11.88
CA THR A 441 -25.60 -7.76 -11.41
C THR A 441 -24.57 -8.23 -12.41
N ALA A 442 -23.88 -7.30 -13.06
CA ALA A 442 -22.88 -7.65 -14.08
C ALA A 442 -21.68 -8.35 -13.45
N VAL A 443 -21.01 -9.23 -14.21
CA VAL A 443 -19.98 -10.14 -13.73
C VAL A 443 -18.82 -10.19 -14.70
N CYS A 444 -17.63 -9.90 -14.18
CA CYS A 444 -16.43 -9.82 -14.98
C CYS A 444 -15.55 -11.07 -14.88
N ASN A 445 -15.28 -11.70 -16.02
CA ASN A 445 -14.43 -12.90 -16.16
C ASN A 445 -13.12 -12.52 -16.87
N LEU A 446 -11.98 -12.60 -16.17
CA LEU A 446 -10.73 -11.94 -16.59
C LEU A 446 -9.54 -12.88 -16.79
N ALA A 447 -8.79 -12.64 -17.86
CA ALA A 447 -7.44 -13.18 -18.06
C ALA A 447 -6.52 -12.15 -18.71
N SER A 448 -5.21 -12.28 -18.52
CA SER A 448 -4.22 -11.37 -19.10
C SER A 448 -3.17 -12.11 -19.92
N ILE A 449 -2.90 -11.61 -21.12
CA ILE A 449 -1.87 -12.12 -22.04
C ILE A 449 -0.52 -11.48 -21.71
N ALA A 450 0.53 -12.29 -21.62
CA ALA A 450 1.89 -11.85 -21.30
C ALA A 450 2.65 -11.43 -22.57
N LEU A 451 2.53 -10.17 -22.95
CA LEU A 451 3.08 -9.60 -24.19
C LEU A 451 4.58 -9.89 -24.43
N PRO A 452 5.46 -9.91 -23.41
CA PRO A 452 6.89 -10.17 -23.63
C PRO A 452 7.18 -11.56 -24.23
N ARG A 453 6.28 -12.53 -24.08
CA ARG A 453 6.45 -13.88 -24.63
C ARG A 453 6.35 -13.95 -26.15
N PHE A 454 5.77 -12.93 -26.77
CA PHE A 454 5.59 -12.85 -28.22
C PHE A 454 6.77 -12.15 -28.90
N VAL A 455 7.76 -11.66 -28.15
CA VAL A 455 9.02 -11.19 -28.73
C VAL A 455 9.88 -12.40 -29.11
N ARG A 456 10.32 -12.42 -30.37
CA ARG A 456 11.09 -13.51 -30.98
C ARG A 456 12.35 -12.98 -31.64
N GLU A 457 13.37 -13.83 -31.72
CA GLU A 457 14.57 -13.55 -32.50
C GLU A 457 14.37 -13.98 -33.96
N LYS A 458 14.94 -13.23 -34.90
CA LYS A 458 14.95 -13.60 -36.32
C LYS A 458 15.89 -14.79 -36.51
N ASP A 459 15.58 -15.65 -37.47
CA ASP A 459 16.42 -16.76 -37.91
C ASP A 459 16.75 -17.82 -36.82
N VAL A 460 16.01 -17.83 -35.70
CA VAL A 460 16.08 -18.88 -34.67
C VAL A 460 14.88 -19.82 -34.83
N PRO A 461 15.06 -21.14 -34.93
CA PRO A 461 13.95 -22.09 -35.00
C PRO A 461 13.01 -21.96 -33.79
N LEU A 462 11.71 -22.14 -34.01
CA LEU A 462 10.67 -21.94 -33.01
C LEU A 462 10.93 -22.70 -31.69
N ASP A 463 11.40 -23.95 -31.80
CA ASP A 463 11.69 -24.83 -30.66
C ASP A 463 13.02 -24.51 -29.96
N SER A 464 13.86 -23.67 -30.56
CA SER A 464 15.18 -23.29 -30.06
C SER A 464 15.22 -21.87 -29.48
N HIS A 465 14.09 -21.15 -29.46
CA HIS A 465 14.04 -19.83 -28.85
C HIS A 465 14.36 -19.89 -27.35
N PRO A 466 15.17 -18.95 -26.84
CA PRO A 466 15.45 -18.88 -25.42
C PRO A 466 14.15 -18.72 -24.63
N SER A 467 14.02 -19.47 -23.54
CA SER A 467 12.86 -19.43 -22.67
C SER A 467 12.67 -18.06 -21.99
N LYS A 468 13.69 -17.20 -22.02
CA LYS A 468 13.63 -15.82 -21.50
C LYS A 468 14.56 -14.93 -22.33
N ILE A 469 14.01 -13.85 -22.87
CA ILE A 469 14.77 -12.74 -23.46
C ILE A 469 14.79 -11.60 -22.42
N VAL A 470 15.94 -10.97 -22.22
CA VAL A 470 16.13 -9.84 -21.29
C VAL A 470 16.97 -8.77 -21.98
N GLY A 471 16.84 -7.53 -21.52
CA GLY A 471 17.59 -6.40 -22.07
C GLY A 471 17.09 -5.90 -23.43
N SER A 472 17.50 -4.69 -23.79
CA SER A 472 17.24 -4.07 -25.10
C SER A 472 18.36 -4.31 -26.11
N LEU A 473 19.55 -4.73 -25.64
CA LEU A 473 20.67 -5.12 -26.51
C LEU A 473 20.24 -6.29 -27.41
N GLY A 474 20.58 -6.20 -28.71
CA GLY A 474 20.18 -7.19 -29.72
C GLY A 474 18.76 -7.02 -30.28
N SER A 475 18.01 -5.99 -29.86
CA SER A 475 16.65 -5.68 -30.33
C SER A 475 16.46 -5.65 -31.86
N LYS A 476 17.48 -5.25 -32.63
CA LYS A 476 17.43 -5.24 -34.11
C LYS A 476 17.16 -6.63 -34.73
N ASN A 477 17.57 -7.68 -34.04
CA ASN A 477 17.36 -9.07 -34.44
C ASN A 477 16.04 -9.63 -33.90
N ARG A 478 15.16 -8.80 -33.35
CA ARG A 478 13.89 -9.25 -32.76
C ARG A 478 12.67 -8.77 -33.55
N TYR A 479 11.55 -9.46 -33.39
CA TYR A 479 10.24 -9.09 -33.93
C TYR A 479 9.12 -9.53 -32.96
N PHE A 480 7.91 -9.02 -33.18
CA PHE A 480 6.73 -9.39 -32.41
C PHE A 480 5.86 -10.38 -33.21
N ASP A 481 5.56 -11.53 -32.62
CA ASP A 481 4.83 -12.64 -33.24
C ASP A 481 3.30 -12.49 -33.05
N PHE A 482 2.66 -11.88 -34.05
CA PHE A 482 1.21 -11.66 -34.04
C PHE A 482 0.39 -12.93 -34.29
N ASP A 483 0.93 -13.93 -35.00
CA ASP A 483 0.23 -15.19 -35.27
C ASP A 483 0.12 -16.02 -33.99
N LYS A 484 1.18 -16.06 -33.18
CA LYS A 484 1.11 -16.69 -31.87
C LYS A 484 0.20 -15.93 -30.90
N LEU A 485 0.18 -14.59 -30.97
CA LEU A 485 -0.76 -13.77 -30.20
C LEU A 485 -2.22 -14.15 -30.55
N ALA A 486 -2.52 -14.25 -31.84
CA ALA A 486 -3.82 -14.68 -32.34
C ALA A 486 -4.24 -16.07 -31.80
N GLU A 487 -3.35 -17.05 -31.82
CA GLU A 487 -3.58 -18.39 -31.28
C GLU A 487 -3.90 -18.36 -29.78
N VAL A 488 -3.06 -17.66 -29.00
CA VAL A 488 -3.23 -17.56 -27.54
C VAL A 488 -4.52 -16.82 -27.19
N THR A 489 -4.84 -15.74 -27.89
CA THR A 489 -6.10 -15.01 -27.71
C THR A 489 -7.31 -15.93 -27.91
N ALA A 490 -7.33 -16.76 -28.96
CA ALA A 490 -8.43 -17.69 -29.21
C ALA A 490 -8.61 -18.69 -28.05
N THR A 491 -7.52 -19.27 -27.53
CA THR A 491 -7.61 -20.16 -26.36
C THR A 491 -8.12 -19.42 -25.12
N VAL A 492 -7.65 -18.20 -24.87
CA VAL A 492 -8.13 -17.39 -23.74
C VAL A 492 -9.62 -17.09 -23.85
N THR A 493 -10.12 -16.76 -25.05
CA THR A 493 -11.57 -16.55 -25.29
C THR A 493 -12.38 -17.79 -24.95
N VAL A 494 -11.96 -18.98 -25.40
CA VAL A 494 -12.61 -20.25 -25.08
C VAL A 494 -12.62 -20.51 -23.57
N ASN A 495 -11.48 -20.28 -22.91
CA ASN A 495 -11.34 -20.51 -21.47
C ASN A 495 -12.28 -19.61 -20.65
N LEU A 496 -12.31 -18.33 -20.98
CA LEU A 496 -13.19 -17.37 -20.30
C LEU A 496 -14.67 -17.64 -20.57
N ASN A 497 -15.04 -18.10 -21.77
CA ASN A 497 -16.41 -18.53 -22.04
C ASN A 497 -16.80 -19.75 -21.19
N LYS A 498 -15.92 -20.75 -21.04
CA LYS A 498 -16.17 -21.92 -20.18
C LYS A 498 -16.28 -21.54 -18.70
N ILE A 499 -15.49 -20.56 -18.25
CA ILE A 499 -15.56 -20.03 -16.87
C ILE A 499 -16.97 -19.57 -16.51
N ILE A 500 -17.72 -18.97 -17.44
CA ILE A 500 -19.10 -18.51 -17.20
C ILE A 500 -20.00 -19.66 -16.74
N ASP A 501 -19.85 -20.85 -17.33
CA ASP A 501 -20.72 -21.99 -17.04
C ASP A 501 -20.30 -22.73 -15.76
N VAL A 502 -18.99 -22.83 -15.47
CA VAL A 502 -18.47 -23.55 -14.30
C VAL A 502 -18.41 -22.68 -13.02
N ASN A 503 -18.61 -21.38 -13.14
CA ASN A 503 -18.52 -20.44 -12.02
C ASN A 503 -19.64 -20.67 -10.99
N HIS A 504 -19.28 -20.64 -9.72
CA HIS A 504 -20.22 -20.56 -8.61
C HIS A 504 -20.60 -19.10 -8.35
N TYR A 505 -21.83 -18.72 -8.69
CA TYR A 505 -22.32 -17.36 -8.49
C TYR A 505 -22.77 -17.14 -7.04
N PRO A 506 -22.28 -16.08 -6.37
CA PRO A 506 -22.64 -15.80 -4.98
C PRO A 506 -24.10 -15.33 -4.83
N VAL A 507 -24.70 -14.78 -5.91
CA VAL A 507 -26.07 -14.26 -5.96
C VAL A 507 -26.72 -14.55 -7.31
N GLU A 508 -28.04 -14.70 -7.35
CA GLU A 508 -28.78 -15.14 -8.55
C GLU A 508 -28.83 -14.08 -9.65
N THR A 509 -28.90 -12.81 -9.28
CA THR A 509 -28.79 -11.63 -10.18
C THR A 509 -27.50 -11.65 -10.99
N ALA A 510 -26.40 -12.10 -10.38
CA ALA A 510 -25.10 -12.25 -11.02
C ALA A 510 -25.08 -13.39 -12.04
N LYS A 511 -25.67 -14.54 -11.67
CA LYS A 511 -25.84 -15.67 -12.59
C LYS A 511 -26.72 -15.29 -13.78
N THR A 512 -27.83 -14.62 -13.52
CA THR A 512 -28.78 -14.16 -14.53
C THR A 512 -28.07 -13.28 -15.57
N SER A 513 -27.39 -12.22 -15.14
CA SER A 513 -26.66 -11.33 -16.05
C SER A 513 -25.60 -12.08 -16.86
N ASN A 514 -24.75 -12.87 -16.20
CA ASN A 514 -23.62 -13.51 -16.89
C ASN A 514 -24.09 -14.58 -17.90
N MET A 515 -25.18 -15.31 -17.62
CA MET A 515 -25.73 -16.29 -18.56
C MET A 515 -26.43 -15.63 -19.76
N ARG A 516 -27.08 -14.48 -19.57
CA ARG A 516 -27.81 -13.76 -20.63
C ARG A 516 -26.90 -13.02 -21.61
N HIS A 517 -25.79 -12.46 -21.12
CA HIS A 517 -24.92 -11.58 -21.92
C HIS A 517 -23.53 -12.17 -22.16
N ARG A 518 -23.10 -13.11 -21.32
CA ARG A 518 -21.81 -13.82 -21.41
C ARG A 518 -20.58 -12.93 -21.65
N PRO A 519 -20.41 -11.80 -20.94
CA PRO A 519 -19.24 -10.93 -21.14
C PRO A 519 -17.95 -11.58 -20.60
N ILE A 520 -16.84 -11.28 -21.28
CA ILE A 520 -15.49 -11.62 -20.85
C ILE A 520 -14.58 -10.38 -20.97
N GLY A 521 -13.44 -10.40 -20.27
CA GLY A 521 -12.45 -9.33 -20.33
C GLY A 521 -11.04 -9.88 -20.51
N ILE A 522 -10.54 -9.78 -21.73
CA ILE A 522 -9.15 -10.09 -22.07
C ILE A 522 -8.32 -8.83 -21.89
N GLY A 523 -7.31 -8.90 -21.03
CA GLY A 523 -6.32 -7.86 -20.82
C GLY A 523 -4.93 -8.29 -21.27
N VAL A 524 -3.95 -7.42 -20.99
CA VAL A 524 -2.52 -7.66 -21.27
C VAL A 524 -1.70 -7.39 -20.03
N GLN A 525 -0.44 -7.82 -20.05
CA GLN A 525 0.59 -7.43 -19.08
C GLN A 525 1.97 -7.38 -19.76
N GLY A 526 2.88 -6.60 -19.19
CA GLY A 526 4.25 -6.47 -19.68
C GLY A 526 4.38 -5.70 -21.00
N LEU A 527 3.53 -4.70 -21.25
CA LEU A 527 3.68 -3.85 -22.44
C LEU A 527 5.02 -3.08 -22.42
N ALA A 528 5.41 -2.55 -21.25
CA ALA A 528 6.69 -1.87 -21.09
C ALA A 528 7.89 -2.82 -21.29
N ASP A 529 7.84 -4.03 -20.71
CA ASP A 529 8.87 -5.05 -20.98
C ASP A 529 8.98 -5.34 -22.48
N THR A 530 7.84 -5.44 -23.19
CA THR A 530 7.80 -5.72 -24.64
C THR A 530 8.49 -4.62 -25.45
N PHE A 531 8.20 -3.36 -25.17
CA PHE A 531 8.86 -2.24 -25.84
C PHE A 531 10.37 -2.22 -25.58
N ILE A 532 10.79 -2.46 -24.34
CA ILE A 532 12.20 -2.55 -23.97
C ILE A 532 12.89 -3.69 -24.74
N LEU A 533 12.28 -4.88 -24.80
CA LEU A 533 12.85 -6.02 -25.53
C LEU A 533 13.02 -5.75 -27.02
N LEU A 534 12.17 -4.90 -27.60
CA LEU A 534 12.24 -4.45 -29.00
C LEU A 534 13.06 -3.16 -29.19
N GLY A 535 13.70 -2.64 -28.13
CA GLY A 535 14.51 -1.43 -28.20
C GLY A 535 13.71 -0.16 -28.50
N MET A 536 12.41 -0.15 -28.19
CA MET A 536 11.50 0.95 -28.46
C MET A 536 11.30 1.82 -27.20
N PRO A 537 11.63 3.12 -27.24
CA PRO A 537 11.17 4.06 -26.22
C PRO A 537 9.63 4.05 -26.13
N PHE A 538 9.08 4.12 -24.91
CA PHE A 538 7.63 4.02 -24.70
C PHE A 538 6.85 5.09 -25.47
N ASP A 539 7.42 6.29 -25.63
CA ASP A 539 6.85 7.44 -26.32
C ASP A 539 7.28 7.57 -27.80
N SER A 540 7.83 6.51 -28.39
CA SER A 540 8.17 6.44 -29.82
C SER A 540 6.94 6.15 -30.70
N SER A 541 7.02 6.56 -31.96
CA SER A 541 6.00 6.25 -32.99
C SER A 541 5.82 4.75 -33.21
N GLU A 542 6.93 4.01 -33.13
CA GLU A 542 7.00 2.57 -33.31
C GLU A 542 6.28 1.84 -32.18
N ALA A 543 6.50 2.27 -30.92
CA ALA A 543 5.76 1.76 -29.76
C ALA A 543 4.25 2.07 -29.86
N GLN A 544 3.90 3.27 -30.33
CA GLN A 544 2.50 3.65 -30.56
C GLN A 544 1.82 2.78 -31.63
N GLN A 545 2.52 2.49 -32.74
CA GLN A 545 1.99 1.60 -33.78
C GLN A 545 1.88 0.15 -33.28
N LEU A 546 2.91 -0.38 -32.61
CA LEU A 546 2.86 -1.73 -32.05
C LEU A 546 1.71 -1.88 -31.03
N ASN A 547 1.46 -0.85 -30.21
CA ASN A 547 0.30 -0.81 -29.34
C ASN A 547 -1.02 -0.98 -30.12
N LYS A 548 -1.21 -0.27 -31.24
CA LYS A 548 -2.40 -0.47 -32.09
C LYS A 548 -2.51 -1.91 -32.58
N ASP A 549 -1.43 -2.41 -33.18
CA ASP A 549 -1.40 -3.72 -33.82
C ASP A 549 -1.68 -4.86 -32.82
N ILE A 550 -1.17 -4.76 -31.59
CA ILE A 550 -1.42 -5.74 -30.52
C ILE A 550 -2.91 -5.81 -30.19
N PHE A 551 -3.54 -4.66 -29.93
CA PHE A 551 -4.95 -4.63 -29.53
C PHE A 551 -5.89 -4.92 -30.70
N GLU A 552 -5.53 -4.52 -31.92
CA GLU A 552 -6.23 -4.92 -33.15
C GLU A 552 -6.26 -6.46 -33.28
N THR A 553 -5.11 -7.11 -33.08
CA THR A 553 -4.98 -8.58 -33.15
C THR A 553 -5.80 -9.27 -32.07
N ILE A 554 -5.72 -8.80 -30.81
CA ILE A 554 -6.48 -9.38 -29.70
C ILE A 554 -7.99 -9.27 -29.97
N TYR A 555 -8.47 -8.09 -30.40
CA TYR A 555 -9.91 -7.90 -30.63
C TYR A 555 -10.43 -8.73 -31.80
N TYR A 556 -9.69 -8.74 -32.92
CA TYR A 556 -10.05 -9.53 -34.10
C TYR A 556 -10.17 -11.03 -33.78
N HIS A 557 -9.16 -11.60 -33.11
CA HIS A 557 -9.16 -13.04 -32.82
C HIS A 557 -10.10 -13.42 -31.67
N ALA A 558 -10.38 -12.52 -30.73
CA ALA A 558 -11.42 -12.74 -29.73
C ALA A 558 -12.81 -12.78 -30.37
N LEU A 559 -13.11 -11.87 -31.30
CA LEU A 559 -14.38 -11.88 -32.07
C LEU A 559 -14.51 -13.14 -32.91
N LYS A 560 -13.45 -13.50 -33.64
CA LYS A 560 -13.40 -14.72 -34.47
C LYS A 560 -13.67 -15.96 -33.62
N SER A 561 -12.95 -16.12 -32.51
CA SER A 561 -13.14 -17.26 -31.61
C SER A 561 -14.54 -17.28 -30.99
N SER A 562 -15.08 -16.13 -30.59
CA SER A 562 -16.46 -16.04 -30.08
C SER A 562 -17.50 -16.42 -31.14
N SER A 563 -17.25 -16.12 -32.42
CA SER A 563 -18.11 -16.54 -33.54
C SER A 563 -18.01 -18.04 -33.84
N GLU A 564 -16.80 -18.62 -33.73
CA GLU A 564 -16.58 -20.07 -33.84
C GLU A 564 -17.31 -20.84 -32.73
N ILE A 565 -17.34 -20.30 -31.50
CA ILE A 565 -18.12 -20.88 -30.40
C ILE A 565 -19.63 -20.74 -30.69
N ALA A 566 -20.08 -19.58 -31.17
CA ALA A 566 -21.49 -19.36 -31.51
C ALA A 566 -22.00 -20.31 -32.60
N THR A 567 -21.13 -20.71 -33.53
CA THR A 567 -21.46 -21.72 -34.55
C THR A 567 -21.83 -23.08 -33.92
N LYS A 568 -21.22 -23.43 -32.79
CA LYS A 568 -21.43 -24.71 -32.09
C LYS A 568 -22.52 -24.64 -31.03
N GLU A 569 -22.60 -23.53 -30.30
CA GLU A 569 -23.43 -23.40 -29.10
C GLU A 569 -24.56 -22.36 -29.22
N GLY A 570 -24.67 -21.67 -30.36
CA GLY A 570 -25.54 -20.53 -30.56
C GLY A 570 -24.99 -19.23 -29.96
N THR A 571 -25.60 -18.10 -30.32
CA THR A 571 -25.25 -16.78 -29.76
C THR A 571 -25.64 -16.67 -28.29
N TYR A 572 -25.16 -15.64 -27.59
CA TYR A 572 -25.75 -15.27 -26.29
C TYR A 572 -27.20 -14.79 -26.47
N GLU A 573 -28.00 -14.88 -25.40
CA GLU A 573 -29.46 -14.65 -25.44
C GLU A 573 -29.85 -13.28 -26.00
N THR A 574 -29.08 -12.25 -25.64
CA THR A 574 -29.37 -10.85 -25.96
C THR A 574 -28.58 -10.31 -27.16
N TYR A 575 -28.11 -11.20 -28.05
CA TYR A 575 -27.36 -10.84 -29.25
C TYR A 575 -28.18 -10.02 -30.24
N GLN A 576 -29.45 -10.39 -30.46
CA GLN A 576 -30.29 -9.69 -31.43
C GLN A 576 -30.56 -8.24 -31.00
N GLY A 577 -30.28 -7.30 -31.91
CA GLY A 577 -30.43 -5.87 -31.66
C GLY A 577 -29.15 -5.17 -31.18
N SER A 578 -28.14 -5.93 -30.72
CA SER A 578 -26.80 -5.42 -30.40
C SER A 578 -26.12 -4.83 -31.65
N PRO A 579 -25.17 -3.89 -31.49
CA PRO A 579 -24.35 -3.38 -32.59
C PRO A 579 -23.70 -4.45 -33.44
N VAL A 580 -23.07 -5.47 -32.83
CA VAL A 580 -22.41 -6.55 -33.58
C VAL A 580 -23.40 -7.34 -34.44
N SER A 581 -24.66 -7.50 -34.00
CA SER A 581 -25.71 -8.14 -34.82
C SER A 581 -26.11 -7.32 -36.05
N LYS A 582 -25.81 -6.02 -36.04
CA LYS A 582 -26.00 -5.09 -37.15
C LYS A 582 -24.72 -4.91 -37.97
N GLY A 583 -23.69 -5.71 -37.71
CA GLY A 583 -22.39 -5.61 -38.35
C GLY A 583 -21.55 -4.41 -37.90
N ILE A 584 -21.87 -3.78 -36.76
CA ILE A 584 -21.12 -2.65 -36.18
C ILE A 584 -20.18 -3.18 -35.10
N LEU A 585 -18.88 -3.05 -35.32
CA LEU A 585 -17.82 -3.46 -34.40
C LEU A 585 -17.27 -2.25 -33.65
N GLN A 586 -16.44 -2.49 -32.63
CA GLN A 586 -15.84 -1.43 -31.84
C GLN A 586 -15.14 -0.33 -32.66
N PRO A 587 -14.25 -0.61 -33.65
CA PRO A 587 -13.60 0.44 -34.41
C PRO A 587 -14.60 1.36 -35.16
N ASP A 588 -15.74 0.83 -35.59
CA ASP A 588 -16.79 1.63 -36.25
C ASP A 588 -17.40 2.64 -35.30
N MET A 589 -17.62 2.26 -34.03
CA MET A 589 -18.13 3.17 -32.99
C MET A 589 -17.16 4.31 -32.64
N TRP A 590 -15.89 4.16 -33.02
CA TRP A 590 -14.86 5.20 -32.91
C TRP A 590 -14.60 5.94 -34.23
N ASN A 591 -15.31 5.57 -35.31
CA ASN A 591 -15.06 6.04 -36.67
C ASN A 591 -13.60 5.79 -37.13
N VAL A 592 -13.04 4.64 -36.75
CA VAL A 592 -11.69 4.21 -37.12
C VAL A 592 -11.76 3.09 -38.15
N THR A 593 -11.00 3.23 -39.23
CA THR A 593 -10.77 2.13 -40.17
C THR A 593 -9.59 1.29 -39.66
N PRO A 594 -9.78 -0.01 -39.39
CA PRO A 594 -8.69 -0.90 -38.98
C PRO A 594 -7.59 -1.03 -40.04
N SER A 595 -6.44 -1.59 -39.66
CA SER A 595 -5.37 -1.85 -40.62
C SER A 595 -5.72 -3.03 -41.55
N ASN A 596 -4.87 -3.27 -42.56
CA ASN A 596 -4.99 -4.42 -43.45
C ASN A 596 -4.30 -5.68 -42.91
N ARG A 597 -3.88 -5.70 -41.63
CA ARG A 597 -3.22 -6.87 -41.02
C ARG A 597 -4.14 -8.09 -40.95
N TRP A 598 -5.42 -7.87 -40.68
CA TRP A 598 -6.43 -8.91 -40.55
C TRP A 598 -7.63 -8.64 -41.47
N ASP A 599 -8.30 -9.70 -41.95
CA ASP A 599 -9.40 -9.59 -42.89
C ASP A 599 -10.74 -9.28 -42.17
N TRP A 600 -10.93 -8.00 -41.86
CA TRP A 600 -12.15 -7.51 -41.21
C TRP A 600 -13.43 -7.75 -42.01
N ALA A 601 -13.34 -7.84 -43.34
CA ALA A 601 -14.51 -8.12 -44.19
C ALA A 601 -14.95 -9.58 -44.04
N ALA A 602 -14.00 -10.52 -44.07
CA ALA A 602 -14.27 -11.94 -43.82
C ALA A 602 -14.79 -12.18 -42.40
N LEU A 603 -14.24 -11.48 -41.39
CA LEU A 603 -14.73 -11.56 -40.02
C LEU A 603 -16.18 -11.07 -39.90
N ARG A 604 -16.53 -9.95 -40.54
CA ARG A 604 -17.92 -9.45 -40.55
C ARG A 604 -18.87 -10.42 -41.24
N ASP A 605 -18.47 -11.02 -42.36
CA ASP A 605 -19.26 -12.04 -43.04
C ASP A 605 -19.48 -13.27 -42.13
N MET A 606 -18.43 -13.73 -41.45
CA MET A 606 -18.51 -14.81 -40.46
C MET A 606 -19.49 -14.47 -39.32
N ILE A 607 -19.35 -13.29 -38.71
CA ILE A 607 -20.25 -12.83 -37.64
C ILE A 607 -21.68 -12.68 -38.13
N SER A 608 -21.91 -12.22 -39.37
CA SER A 608 -23.26 -12.07 -39.93
C SER A 608 -23.98 -13.42 -40.08
N LYS A 609 -23.23 -14.50 -40.33
CA LYS A 609 -23.76 -15.86 -40.49
C LYS A 609 -23.95 -16.57 -39.16
N ASN A 610 -22.97 -16.45 -38.27
CA ASN A 610 -22.87 -17.29 -37.07
C ASN A 610 -23.25 -16.55 -35.78
N GLY A 611 -23.22 -15.21 -35.79
CA GLY A 611 -23.21 -14.37 -34.61
C GLY A 611 -21.95 -14.55 -33.76
N ILE A 612 -22.01 -14.13 -32.49
CA ILE A 612 -20.94 -14.31 -31.49
C ILE A 612 -21.50 -14.82 -30.16
N ARG A 613 -20.68 -15.52 -29.38
CA ARG A 613 -21.08 -16.16 -28.11
C ARG A 613 -21.02 -15.20 -26.91
N ASN A 614 -20.23 -14.14 -26.99
CA ASN A 614 -19.96 -13.24 -25.87
C ASN A 614 -20.29 -11.80 -26.28
N SER A 615 -21.01 -11.06 -25.41
CA SER A 615 -21.39 -9.67 -25.72
C SER A 615 -20.20 -8.70 -25.69
N LEU A 616 -19.20 -8.95 -24.85
CA LEU A 616 -18.00 -8.13 -24.68
C LEU A 616 -16.78 -9.03 -24.49
N LEU A 617 -15.60 -8.56 -24.90
CA LEU A 617 -14.41 -9.42 -25.08
C LEU A 617 -13.14 -8.86 -24.43
N VAL A 618 -12.87 -7.55 -24.52
CA VAL A 618 -11.55 -6.97 -24.22
C VAL A 618 -11.68 -5.91 -23.14
N ALA A 619 -10.96 -6.08 -22.03
CA ALA A 619 -10.98 -5.17 -20.89
C ALA A 619 -9.63 -5.20 -20.14
N PRO A 620 -8.65 -4.36 -20.51
CA PRO A 620 -7.34 -4.35 -19.87
C PRO A 620 -7.39 -3.87 -18.41
N MET A 621 -7.29 -4.81 -17.48
CA MET A 621 -7.35 -4.62 -16.02
C MET A 621 -5.96 -4.39 -15.38
N PRO A 622 -5.88 -3.89 -14.14
CA PRO A 622 -4.63 -3.85 -13.39
C PRO A 622 -4.18 -5.27 -13.07
N THR A 623 -2.91 -5.59 -13.33
CA THR A 623 -2.36 -6.95 -13.16
C THR A 623 -1.41 -7.07 -11.97
N ALA A 624 -1.59 -6.25 -10.92
CA ALA A 624 -0.66 -6.11 -9.79
C ALA A 624 -0.11 -7.45 -9.25
N SER A 625 -0.99 -8.42 -8.95
CA SER A 625 -0.54 -9.73 -8.46
C SER A 625 -0.07 -10.68 -9.57
N THR A 626 -0.77 -10.75 -10.69
CA THR A 626 -0.52 -11.74 -11.75
C THR A 626 0.71 -11.40 -12.59
N SER A 627 0.96 -10.12 -12.85
CA SER A 627 2.21 -9.67 -13.48
C SER A 627 3.42 -9.86 -12.59
N GLN A 628 3.28 -9.68 -11.27
CA GLN A 628 4.32 -10.05 -10.32
C GLN A 628 4.64 -11.55 -10.34
N ILE A 629 3.63 -12.42 -10.44
CA ILE A 629 3.84 -13.88 -10.56
C ILE A 629 4.61 -14.22 -11.83
N LEU A 630 4.26 -13.61 -12.96
CA LEU A 630 4.94 -13.85 -14.23
C LEU A 630 6.27 -13.08 -14.39
N GLY A 631 6.58 -12.17 -13.46
CA GLY A 631 7.77 -11.32 -13.48
C GLY A 631 7.73 -10.20 -14.53
N ASN A 632 6.55 -9.73 -14.92
CA ASN A 632 6.31 -8.65 -15.90
C ASN A 632 5.93 -7.34 -15.21
N ASN A 633 6.03 -6.21 -15.93
CA ASN A 633 5.45 -4.93 -15.52
C ASN A 633 3.91 -4.96 -15.63
N GLU A 634 3.27 -4.09 -14.86
CA GLU A 634 1.81 -4.04 -14.77
C GLU A 634 1.16 -3.62 -16.08
N CYS A 635 0.22 -4.44 -16.55
CA CYS A 635 -0.70 -4.16 -17.65
C CYS A 635 -0.04 -3.48 -18.88
N PHE A 636 -0.52 -2.29 -19.21
CA PHE A 636 0.00 -1.42 -20.26
C PHE A 636 0.76 -0.20 -19.72
N GLU A 637 1.17 -0.22 -18.44
CA GLU A 637 1.83 0.92 -17.81
C GLU A 637 3.32 0.98 -18.16
N PRO A 638 3.90 2.19 -18.31
CA PRO A 638 5.35 2.36 -18.27
C PRO A 638 5.92 1.97 -16.89
N TYR A 639 7.23 1.69 -16.82
CA TYR A 639 7.88 1.50 -15.54
C TYR A 639 7.79 2.78 -14.68
N THR A 640 7.31 2.64 -13.45
CA THR A 640 7.19 3.76 -12.51
C THR A 640 8.55 4.20 -11.96
N SER A 641 9.50 3.28 -11.90
CA SER A 641 10.90 3.50 -11.50
C SER A 641 11.78 2.36 -12.01
N ASN A 642 13.05 2.62 -12.35
CA ASN A 642 14.01 1.57 -12.64
C ASN A 642 14.67 0.97 -11.40
N ILE A 643 14.44 1.53 -10.21
CA ILE A 643 14.87 0.95 -8.93
C ILE A 643 13.80 1.16 -7.86
N TYR A 644 13.40 0.10 -7.18
CA TYR A 644 12.30 0.14 -6.20
C TYR A 644 12.52 -0.89 -5.08
N SER A 645 11.92 -0.64 -3.91
CA SER A 645 11.93 -1.59 -2.79
C SER A 645 10.77 -2.58 -2.92
N ARG A 646 11.03 -3.86 -2.71
CA ARG A 646 10.01 -4.90 -2.54
C ARG A 646 10.08 -5.48 -1.14
N ARG A 647 8.94 -5.47 -0.46
CA ARG A 647 8.80 -6.08 0.87
C ARG A 647 8.29 -7.51 0.76
N VAL A 648 9.01 -8.43 1.39
CA VAL A 648 8.58 -9.81 1.67
C VAL A 648 8.60 -10.05 3.18
N LEU A 649 8.17 -11.22 3.63
CA LEU A 649 8.07 -11.54 5.07
C LEU A 649 9.43 -11.41 5.80
N SER A 650 10.53 -11.69 5.10
CA SER A 650 11.90 -11.66 5.64
C SER A 650 12.61 -10.30 5.53
N GLY A 651 12.01 -9.30 4.90
CA GLY A 651 12.61 -7.96 4.82
C GLY A 651 12.23 -7.16 3.57
N GLU A 652 12.89 -6.02 3.40
CA GLU A 652 12.81 -5.18 2.21
C GLU A 652 14.03 -5.40 1.30
N PHE A 653 13.77 -5.58 0.00
CA PHE A 653 14.78 -5.90 -1.01
C PHE A 653 14.80 -4.79 -2.07
N VAL A 654 15.99 -4.24 -2.36
CA VAL A 654 16.16 -3.32 -3.48
C VAL A 654 16.15 -4.11 -4.78
N VAL A 655 15.20 -3.82 -5.66
CA VAL A 655 15.02 -4.45 -6.96
C VAL A 655 15.29 -3.41 -8.05
N VAL A 656 16.17 -3.76 -8.98
CA VAL A 656 16.45 -2.97 -10.19
C VAL A 656 15.62 -3.53 -11.34
N ASN A 657 15.22 -2.68 -12.28
CA ASN A 657 14.63 -3.11 -13.55
C ASN A 657 15.56 -4.15 -14.21
N LYS A 658 15.07 -5.39 -14.31
CA LYS A 658 15.84 -6.55 -14.81
C LYS A 658 16.44 -6.31 -16.19
N HIS A 659 15.76 -5.55 -17.06
CA HIS A 659 16.23 -5.26 -18.40
C HIS A 659 17.36 -4.24 -18.39
N LEU A 660 17.20 -3.15 -17.63
CA LEU A 660 18.26 -2.13 -17.48
C LEU A 660 19.50 -2.73 -16.84
N LEU A 661 19.33 -3.53 -15.78
CA LEU A 661 20.42 -4.18 -15.08
C LEU A 661 21.20 -5.14 -15.99
N HIS A 662 20.49 -5.85 -16.87
CA HIS A 662 21.11 -6.71 -17.88
C HIS A 662 21.93 -5.89 -18.88
N ASP A 663 21.34 -4.86 -19.49
CA ASP A 663 22.03 -4.03 -20.49
C ASP A 663 23.26 -3.33 -19.90
N LEU A 664 23.15 -2.76 -18.68
CA LEU A 664 24.28 -2.11 -18.01
C LEU A 664 25.39 -3.10 -17.63
N THR A 665 25.04 -4.35 -17.26
CA THR A 665 26.02 -5.40 -16.98
C THR A 665 26.75 -5.82 -18.26
N ASP A 666 26.03 -6.09 -19.34
CA ASP A 666 26.59 -6.50 -20.64
C ASP A 666 27.50 -5.42 -21.24
N MET A 667 27.18 -4.14 -20.99
CA MET A 667 28.01 -3.00 -21.38
C MET A 667 29.20 -2.75 -20.45
N GLY A 668 29.35 -3.51 -19.36
CA GLY A 668 30.40 -3.31 -18.36
C GLY A 668 30.26 -2.03 -17.54
N LEU A 669 29.07 -1.40 -17.53
CA LEU A 669 28.79 -0.15 -16.83
C LEU A 669 28.27 -0.37 -15.40
N TRP A 670 27.66 -1.52 -15.12
CA TRP A 670 27.06 -1.78 -13.81
C TRP A 670 28.10 -1.82 -12.70
N SER A 671 27.93 -0.95 -11.70
CA SER A 671 28.81 -0.86 -10.52
C SER A 671 28.03 -0.43 -9.28
N PRO A 672 28.54 -0.68 -8.06
CA PRO A 672 27.95 -0.15 -6.83
C PRO A 672 27.77 1.39 -6.85
N SER A 673 28.70 2.11 -7.48
CA SER A 673 28.60 3.57 -7.66
C SER A 673 27.42 3.95 -8.55
N LEU A 674 27.28 3.31 -9.72
CA LEU A 674 26.17 3.55 -10.64
C LEU A 674 24.81 3.21 -10.00
N LYS A 675 24.74 2.11 -9.25
CA LYS A 675 23.56 1.75 -8.47
C LYS A 675 23.19 2.85 -7.48
N ASN A 676 24.15 3.39 -6.72
CA ASN A 676 23.89 4.47 -5.76
C ASN A 676 23.45 5.76 -6.46
N LYS A 677 23.99 6.07 -7.66
CA LYS A 677 23.51 7.18 -8.49
C LYS A 677 22.07 6.98 -8.94
N LEU A 678 21.68 5.78 -9.36
CA LEU A 678 20.28 5.48 -9.71
C LEU A 678 19.35 5.59 -8.51
N ILE A 679 19.77 5.18 -7.31
CA ILE A 679 19.02 5.42 -6.07
C ILE A 679 18.88 6.93 -5.82
N TYR A 680 19.98 7.67 -5.97
CA TYR A 680 19.99 9.12 -5.83
C TYR A 680 19.05 9.80 -6.82
N GLU A 681 18.96 9.33 -8.05
CA GLU A 681 18.06 9.87 -9.08
C GLU A 681 16.64 9.28 -9.01
N ASN A 682 16.24 8.64 -7.90
CA ASN A 682 14.91 8.03 -7.72
C ASN A 682 14.55 7.04 -8.85
N GLY A 683 15.54 6.30 -9.36
CA GLY A 683 15.42 5.34 -10.46
C GLY A 683 15.38 5.95 -11.85
N SER A 684 15.59 7.26 -12.00
CA SER A 684 15.79 7.89 -13.30
C SER A 684 17.17 7.59 -13.86
N VAL A 685 17.25 7.34 -15.16
CA VAL A 685 18.52 7.17 -15.90
C VAL A 685 18.95 8.47 -16.59
N ILE A 686 18.10 9.50 -16.61
CA ILE A 686 18.27 10.70 -17.46
C ILE A 686 19.49 11.52 -17.06
N ASN A 687 19.69 11.75 -15.76
CA ASN A 687 20.78 12.58 -15.24
C ASN A 687 22.07 11.77 -14.96
N VAL A 688 22.16 10.54 -15.48
CA VAL A 688 23.30 9.66 -15.24
C VAL A 688 24.23 9.68 -16.45
N PRO A 689 25.38 10.37 -16.40
CA PRO A 689 26.22 10.62 -17.56
C PRO A 689 26.87 9.36 -18.12
N GLU A 690 27.06 8.31 -17.31
CA GLU A 690 27.64 7.04 -17.77
C GLU A 690 26.70 6.24 -18.68
N ILE A 691 25.39 6.53 -18.67
CA ILE A 691 24.40 5.79 -19.46
C ILE A 691 24.22 6.46 -20.83
N PRO A 692 24.36 5.72 -21.95
CA PRO A 692 24.13 6.26 -23.30
C PRO A 692 22.70 6.78 -23.55
N ASP A 693 22.58 7.75 -24.45
CA ASP A 693 21.30 8.45 -24.69
C ASP A 693 20.21 7.57 -25.32
N ASP A 694 20.60 6.59 -26.14
CA ASP A 694 19.69 5.58 -26.68
C ASP A 694 19.09 4.71 -25.56
N LEU A 695 19.91 4.28 -24.61
CA LEU A 695 19.47 3.54 -23.43
C LEU A 695 18.60 4.42 -22.51
N LYS A 696 18.97 5.69 -22.31
CA LYS A 696 18.17 6.66 -21.56
C LYS A 696 16.76 6.83 -22.14
N ALA A 697 16.62 6.84 -23.46
CA ALA A 697 15.33 6.94 -24.12
C ALA A 697 14.45 5.71 -23.85
N ILE A 698 15.01 4.51 -23.90
CA ILE A 698 14.30 3.24 -23.66
C ILE A 698 13.83 3.13 -22.21
N TYR A 699 14.66 3.53 -21.24
CA TYR A 699 14.39 3.36 -19.81
C TYR A 699 13.80 4.59 -19.11
N ARG A 700 13.14 5.48 -19.86
CA ARG A 700 12.37 6.58 -19.25
C ARG A 700 11.34 6.03 -18.27
N THR A 701 11.26 6.67 -17.11
CA THR A 701 10.20 6.37 -16.14
C THR A 701 8.90 7.05 -16.56
N VAL A 702 7.77 6.59 -16.02
CA VAL A 702 6.45 7.18 -16.29
C VAL A 702 6.38 8.69 -15.98
N TRP A 703 7.25 9.17 -15.09
CA TRP A 703 7.34 10.57 -14.66
C TRP A 703 8.04 11.47 -15.69
N GLU A 704 8.85 10.86 -16.56
CA GLU A 704 9.58 11.51 -17.64
C GLU A 704 8.81 11.43 -18.98
N ILE A 705 7.86 10.50 -19.08
CA ILE A 705 7.00 10.33 -20.24
C ILE A 705 5.86 11.35 -20.20
N LYS A 706 5.64 12.03 -21.33
CA LYS A 706 4.51 12.96 -21.49
C LYS A 706 3.19 12.18 -21.35
N GLN A 707 2.39 12.51 -20.33
CA GLN A 707 1.11 11.83 -20.08
C GLN A 707 0.13 11.93 -21.26
N ARG A 708 0.22 12.99 -22.07
CA ARG A 708 -0.55 13.11 -23.31
C ARG A 708 -0.28 11.95 -24.28
N THR A 709 0.98 11.51 -24.40
CA THR A 709 1.35 10.36 -25.23
C THR A 709 0.74 9.07 -24.68
N VAL A 710 0.76 8.89 -23.35
CA VAL A 710 0.11 7.73 -22.70
C VAL A 710 -1.40 7.71 -22.99
N VAL A 711 -2.05 8.89 -22.94
CA VAL A 711 -3.46 9.04 -23.31
C VAL A 711 -3.69 8.75 -24.79
N ASP A 712 -2.85 9.27 -25.70
CA ASP A 712 -2.99 9.03 -27.13
C ASP A 712 -2.85 7.53 -27.46
N MET A 713 -1.91 6.82 -26.82
CA MET A 713 -1.80 5.35 -26.91
C MET A 713 -3.02 4.64 -26.33
N ALA A 714 -3.62 5.18 -25.25
CA ALA A 714 -4.85 4.64 -24.68
C ALA A 714 -6.06 4.79 -25.62
N VAL A 715 -6.14 5.92 -26.35
CA VAL A 715 -7.16 6.17 -27.37
C VAL A 715 -6.99 5.21 -28.54
N ASP A 716 -5.75 5.04 -29.00
CA ASP A 716 -5.40 4.16 -30.10
C ASP A 716 -5.84 2.71 -29.85
N ARG A 717 -5.54 2.16 -28.67
CA ARG A 717 -6.04 0.82 -28.29
C ARG A 717 -7.52 0.80 -27.94
N GLY A 718 -8.07 1.91 -27.45
CA GLY A 718 -9.49 2.05 -27.10
C GLY A 718 -10.44 1.76 -28.26
N CYS A 719 -9.97 1.97 -29.50
CA CYS A 719 -10.68 1.64 -30.73
C CYS A 719 -10.91 0.13 -30.92
N PHE A 720 -10.16 -0.72 -30.20
CA PHE A 720 -10.25 -2.18 -30.23
C PHE A 720 -10.60 -2.76 -28.85
N ILE A 721 -11.09 -1.94 -27.93
CA ILE A 721 -11.53 -2.34 -26.58
C ILE A 721 -13.03 -2.04 -26.45
N ASP A 722 -13.85 -3.09 -26.46
CA ASP A 722 -15.31 -2.99 -26.37
C ASP A 722 -15.81 -2.65 -24.96
N GLN A 723 -15.02 -2.90 -23.93
CA GLN A 723 -15.21 -2.41 -22.56
C GLN A 723 -14.45 -1.10 -22.31
N SER A 724 -13.55 -1.02 -21.34
CA SER A 724 -12.65 0.11 -21.09
C SER A 724 -11.26 -0.41 -20.62
N GLN A 725 -10.43 0.48 -20.08
CA GLN A 725 -9.07 0.18 -19.60
C GLN A 725 -8.75 1.00 -18.33
N SER A 726 -8.05 0.39 -17.37
CA SER A 726 -7.70 1.03 -16.09
C SER A 726 -6.54 2.02 -16.22
N LEU A 727 -6.80 3.21 -16.76
CA LEU A 727 -5.77 4.19 -17.11
C LEU A 727 -5.32 5.04 -15.91
N ASN A 728 -4.17 4.71 -15.30
CA ASN A 728 -3.54 5.58 -14.31
C ASN A 728 -2.86 6.79 -14.96
N ILE A 729 -2.98 7.96 -14.31
CA ILE A 729 -2.31 9.19 -14.69
C ILE A 729 -1.22 9.50 -13.67
N HIS A 730 -0.01 9.77 -14.16
CA HIS A 730 1.15 10.08 -13.32
C HIS A 730 1.57 11.54 -13.52
N MET A 731 1.50 12.34 -12.48
CA MET A 731 1.87 13.75 -12.53
C MET A 731 2.69 14.12 -11.31
N ASP A 732 3.98 14.39 -11.51
CA ASP A 732 4.94 14.70 -10.44
C ASP A 732 4.43 15.81 -9.51
N LYS A 733 4.15 17.00 -10.07
CA LYS A 733 3.57 18.15 -9.38
C LYS A 733 2.23 18.51 -10.03
N PRO A 734 1.11 17.91 -9.57
CA PRO A 734 -0.19 18.20 -10.14
C PRO A 734 -0.62 19.63 -9.83
N ASN A 735 -1.22 20.28 -10.82
CA ASN A 735 -1.88 21.57 -10.64
C ASN A 735 -3.17 21.59 -11.47
N PHE A 736 -4.07 22.52 -11.15
CA PHE A 736 -5.40 22.54 -11.77
C PHE A 736 -5.34 22.74 -13.28
N ALA A 737 -4.42 23.55 -13.80
CA ALA A 737 -4.30 23.79 -15.23
C ALA A 737 -3.87 22.52 -16.01
N LYS A 738 -2.87 21.80 -15.51
CA LYS A 738 -2.37 20.56 -16.12
C LYS A 738 -3.41 19.45 -16.06
N LEU A 739 -4.05 19.25 -14.89
CA LEU A 739 -5.10 18.25 -14.73
C LEU A 739 -6.32 18.57 -15.60
N THR A 740 -6.76 19.83 -15.62
CA THR A 740 -7.85 20.27 -16.50
C THR A 740 -7.52 19.96 -17.96
N SER A 741 -6.36 20.40 -18.45
CA SER A 741 -5.94 20.16 -19.83
C SER A 741 -5.93 18.67 -20.18
N LEU A 742 -5.43 17.82 -19.28
CA LEU A 742 -5.38 16.38 -19.50
C LEU A 742 -6.77 15.73 -19.50
N HIS A 743 -7.64 16.06 -18.54
CA HIS A 743 -9.00 15.52 -18.49
C HIS A 743 -9.85 15.96 -19.69
N PHE A 744 -9.68 17.20 -20.14
CA PHE A 744 -10.34 17.64 -21.38
C PHE A 744 -9.76 16.95 -22.61
N HIS A 745 -8.47 16.62 -22.63
CA HIS A 745 -7.87 15.84 -23.71
C HIS A 745 -8.41 14.40 -23.74
N THR A 746 -8.52 13.72 -22.59
CA THR A 746 -9.08 12.36 -22.50
C THR A 746 -10.55 12.33 -22.93
N TRP A 747 -11.35 13.30 -22.48
CA TRP A 747 -12.75 13.47 -22.90
C TRP A 747 -12.90 13.74 -24.40
N LYS A 748 -12.21 14.75 -24.94
CA LYS A 748 -12.31 15.13 -26.37
C LYS A 748 -11.83 14.04 -27.32
N LYS A 749 -10.90 13.19 -26.87
CA LYS A 749 -10.47 12.01 -27.63
C LYS A 749 -11.41 10.83 -27.49
N GLY A 750 -12.47 10.96 -26.68
CA GLY A 750 -13.52 9.97 -26.52
C GLY A 750 -13.11 8.81 -25.62
N LEU A 751 -12.15 8.92 -24.71
CA LEU A 751 -11.92 7.80 -23.78
C LEU A 751 -13.19 7.47 -22.99
N LYS A 752 -13.35 6.21 -22.60
CA LYS A 752 -14.43 5.76 -21.70
C LYS A 752 -14.04 6.01 -20.25
N THR A 753 -12.86 5.55 -19.86
CA THR A 753 -12.19 5.89 -18.60
C THR A 753 -11.13 6.94 -18.87
N GLY A 754 -11.36 8.17 -18.40
CA GLY A 754 -10.40 9.25 -18.49
C GLY A 754 -9.27 9.13 -17.47
N MET A 755 -9.57 8.59 -16.29
CA MET A 755 -8.59 8.38 -15.22
C MET A 755 -9.08 7.31 -14.24
N TYR A 756 -8.21 6.33 -13.96
CA TYR A 756 -8.31 5.44 -12.82
C TYR A 756 -7.77 6.14 -11.57
N TYR A 757 -6.47 6.03 -11.25
CA TYR A 757 -5.84 6.85 -10.21
C TYR A 757 -5.05 8.02 -10.77
N LEU A 758 -5.08 9.14 -10.05
CA LEU A 758 -4.02 10.13 -10.10
C LEU A 758 -2.88 9.71 -9.15
N ARG A 759 -1.67 9.59 -9.69
CA ARG A 759 -0.43 9.33 -8.94
C ARG A 759 0.44 10.58 -8.96
N SER A 760 0.82 11.08 -7.79
CA SER A 760 1.71 12.22 -7.62
C SER A 760 2.93 11.87 -6.76
N ARG A 761 3.97 12.70 -6.82
CA ARG A 761 5.14 12.62 -5.93
C ARG A 761 5.09 13.79 -4.95
N ALA A 762 5.69 13.62 -3.77
CA ALA A 762 5.73 14.67 -2.77
C ALA A 762 6.55 15.88 -3.29
N ALA A 763 6.12 17.10 -2.93
CA ALA A 763 6.75 18.33 -3.41
C ALA A 763 8.18 18.56 -2.88
N ALA A 764 8.54 17.91 -1.77
CA ALA A 764 9.88 17.91 -1.19
C ALA A 764 10.49 16.51 -1.30
N ASP A 765 11.65 16.40 -1.95
CA ASP A 765 12.49 15.21 -1.84
C ASP A 765 12.96 15.08 -0.39
N ALA A 766 12.68 13.94 0.24
CA ALA A 766 13.33 13.64 1.52
C ALA A 766 14.85 13.59 1.29
N ILE A 767 15.63 14.14 2.23
CA ILE A 767 17.10 14.07 2.19
C ILE A 767 17.50 12.58 2.08
N LYS A 768 18.29 12.25 1.04
CA LYS A 768 18.60 10.86 0.66
C LYS A 768 19.80 10.36 1.47
N PHE A 769 19.55 9.83 2.68
CA PHE A 769 20.60 9.42 3.64
C PHE A 769 21.33 8.10 3.32
N THR A 770 20.93 7.37 2.26
CA THR A 770 21.56 6.09 1.86
C THR A 770 22.77 6.27 0.94
N VAL A 771 23.04 7.49 0.48
CA VAL A 771 24.16 7.81 -0.42
C VAL A 771 25.25 8.43 0.42
N ASP A 772 26.45 7.85 0.41
CA ASP A 772 27.63 8.44 1.01
C ASP A 772 27.96 9.74 0.27
N THR A 773 27.53 10.87 0.83
CA THR A 773 27.74 12.20 0.26
C THR A 773 29.22 12.59 0.24
N ALA A 774 30.08 11.91 1.02
CA ALA A 774 31.52 12.10 0.97
C ALA A 774 32.13 11.65 -0.37
N MET A 775 31.47 10.75 -1.09
CA MET A 775 31.88 10.39 -2.46
C MET A 775 31.47 11.42 -3.52
N LEU A 776 30.80 12.52 -3.13
CA LEU A 776 30.19 13.47 -4.08
C LEU A 776 30.71 14.93 -4.00
N LYS A 777 31.46 15.38 -2.96
CA LYS A 777 32.03 16.76 -2.92
C LYS A 777 33.32 16.92 -2.07
N GLU A 778 34.30 17.67 -2.59
CA GLU A 778 35.50 18.19 -1.91
C GLU A 778 35.28 19.64 -1.37
N LYS A 779 35.49 19.84 -0.03
CA LYS A 779 35.91 21.02 0.83
C LYS A 779 35.48 22.50 0.55
N PRO A 780 35.66 23.52 1.48
CA PRO A 780 36.20 23.55 2.87
C PRO A 780 35.38 24.34 3.96
N ASP A 781 35.89 24.30 5.20
CA ASP A 781 35.42 24.87 6.51
C ASP A 781 35.38 26.40 6.68
N VAL A 782 34.54 26.87 7.62
CA VAL A 782 34.69 28.15 8.34
C VAL A 782 34.31 27.99 9.83
N THR A 783 35.16 28.54 10.71
CA THR A 783 35.12 28.54 12.19
C THR A 783 34.24 29.64 12.80
N GLU A 784 33.57 29.32 13.92
CA GLU A 784 32.84 30.25 14.81
C GLU A 784 33.71 30.84 15.94
N GLY A 785 33.24 31.97 16.52
CA GLY A 785 33.73 32.60 17.75
C GLY A 785 32.57 33.04 18.66
N THR A 786 32.79 33.02 19.97
CA THR A 786 31.85 33.05 21.11
C THR A 786 31.69 34.42 21.80
N GLU A 787 30.51 34.69 22.38
CA GLU A 787 30.27 35.52 23.60
C GLU A 787 28.75 35.52 23.98
N GLU A 788 28.24 34.58 24.80
CA GLU A 788 26.85 34.60 25.30
C GLU A 788 26.72 33.91 26.68
N GLU A 789 26.59 34.66 27.79
CA GLU A 789 26.11 34.11 29.07
C GLU A 789 25.03 34.99 29.76
N ASP A 790 24.88 36.27 29.39
CA ASP A 790 23.87 37.19 29.97
C ASP A 790 22.64 37.44 29.05
N SER A 791 22.60 36.80 27.87
CA SER A 791 21.49 36.88 26.90
C SER A 791 20.43 35.78 27.11
N GLU A 792 20.83 34.62 27.65
CA GLU A 792 20.03 33.38 27.64
C GLU A 792 18.82 33.41 28.59
N ALA A 793 18.98 33.91 29.82
CA ALA A 793 17.89 34.01 30.80
C ALA A 793 16.79 35.00 30.36
N LYS A 794 17.17 36.07 29.65
CA LYS A 794 16.23 37.03 29.04
C LYS A 794 15.47 36.40 27.88
N MET A 795 16.11 35.51 27.12
CA MET A 795 15.49 34.82 25.98
C MET A 795 14.41 33.84 26.43
N ALA A 796 14.68 32.99 27.43
CA ALA A 796 13.69 32.04 27.95
C ALA A 796 12.44 32.74 28.53
N GLN A 797 12.65 33.86 29.22
CA GLN A 797 11.56 34.73 29.68
C GLN A 797 10.74 35.30 28.51
N MET A 798 11.40 35.87 27.51
CA MET A 798 10.75 36.49 26.35
C MET A 798 9.96 35.46 25.54
N VAL A 799 10.52 34.26 25.34
CA VAL A 799 9.87 33.16 24.62
C VAL A 799 8.61 32.73 25.36
N THR A 800 8.71 32.46 26.67
CA THR A 800 7.55 32.04 27.48
C THR A 800 6.43 33.08 27.45
N ALA A 801 6.76 34.36 27.67
CA ALA A 801 5.78 35.44 27.63
C ALA A 801 5.12 35.58 26.25
N THR A 802 5.90 35.48 25.18
CA THR A 802 5.39 35.56 23.81
C THR A 802 4.44 34.41 23.50
N VAL A 803 4.79 33.18 23.91
CA VAL A 803 3.93 32.00 23.73
C VAL A 803 2.64 32.16 24.52
N THR A 804 2.69 32.66 25.76
CA THR A 804 1.49 32.94 26.57
C THR A 804 0.55 33.92 25.86
N VAL A 805 1.07 35.04 25.34
CA VAL A 805 0.28 36.02 24.58
C VAL A 805 -0.33 35.40 23.33
N ASN A 806 0.47 34.65 22.56
CA ASN A 806 0.02 34.02 21.32
C ASN A 806 -1.08 32.99 21.57
N LEU A 807 -0.91 32.11 22.55
CA LEU A 807 -1.93 31.12 22.91
C LEU A 807 -3.20 31.78 23.46
N ASN A 808 -3.07 32.87 24.24
CA ASN A 808 -4.24 33.63 24.66
C ASN A 808 -5.00 34.22 23.46
N LYS A 809 -4.29 34.75 22.47
CA LYS A 809 -4.91 35.30 21.25
C LYS A 809 -5.53 34.22 20.37
N ILE A 810 -4.94 33.02 20.33
CA ILE A 810 -5.48 31.86 19.61
C ILE A 810 -6.90 31.55 20.07
N ILE A 811 -7.20 31.69 21.36
CA ILE A 811 -8.58 31.49 21.87
C ILE A 811 -9.58 32.41 21.16
N ASP A 812 -9.22 33.64 20.84
CA ASP A 812 -10.13 34.59 20.21
C ASP A 812 -10.27 34.38 18.70
N VAL A 813 -9.19 33.98 18.02
CA VAL A 813 -9.19 33.78 16.56
C VAL A 813 -9.56 32.36 16.14
N ASN A 814 -9.60 31.41 17.09
CA ASN A 814 -9.90 30.03 16.79
C ASN A 814 -11.36 29.84 16.34
N HIS A 815 -11.55 29.07 15.27
CA HIS A 815 -12.87 28.59 14.91
C HIS A 815 -13.24 27.40 15.77
N TYR A 816 -14.25 27.56 16.62
CA TYR A 816 -14.77 26.48 17.45
C TYR A 816 -15.89 25.73 16.72
N PRO A 817 -15.74 24.41 16.44
CA PRO A 817 -16.73 23.65 15.68
C PRO A 817 -18.09 23.47 16.37
N VAL A 818 -18.14 23.67 17.70
CA VAL A 818 -19.35 23.56 18.52
C VAL A 818 -19.42 24.69 19.54
N GLU A 819 -20.61 25.23 19.75
CA GLU A 819 -20.81 26.39 20.62
C GLU A 819 -20.46 26.10 22.09
N THR A 820 -20.61 24.86 22.55
CA THR A 820 -20.23 24.44 23.91
C THR A 820 -18.72 24.52 24.13
N ALA A 821 -17.92 24.14 23.13
CA ALA A 821 -16.46 24.26 23.19
C ALA A 821 -16.01 25.72 23.14
N LYS A 822 -16.67 26.55 22.29
CA LYS A 822 -16.47 28.01 22.25
C LYS A 822 -16.77 28.64 23.60
N THR A 823 -17.95 28.35 24.14
CA THR A 823 -18.41 28.87 25.44
C THR A 823 -17.40 28.51 26.54
N SER A 824 -16.97 27.24 26.61
CA SER A 824 -16.00 26.80 27.61
C SER A 824 -14.64 27.50 27.47
N ASN A 825 -14.11 27.61 26.24
CA ASN A 825 -12.81 28.24 26.00
C ASN A 825 -12.85 29.76 26.23
N MET A 826 -13.91 30.45 25.83
CA MET A 826 -14.05 31.89 26.08
C MET A 826 -14.22 32.19 27.57
N ARG A 827 -14.94 31.32 28.28
CA ARG A 827 -15.21 31.43 29.72
C ARG A 827 -13.97 31.19 30.59
N HIS A 828 -13.20 30.15 30.28
CA HIS A 828 -12.07 29.73 31.12
C HIS A 828 -10.70 30.10 30.54
N ARG A 829 -10.59 30.33 29.23
CA ARG A 829 -9.37 30.69 28.52
C ARG A 829 -8.13 29.82 28.84
N PRO A 830 -8.24 28.47 28.86
CA PRO A 830 -7.10 27.61 29.15
C PRO A 830 -6.08 27.63 27.99
N ILE A 831 -4.79 27.66 28.32
CA ILE A 831 -3.69 27.48 27.37
C ILE A 831 -2.77 26.35 27.85
N GLY A 832 -1.91 25.84 26.98
CA GLY A 832 -1.00 24.74 27.32
C GLY A 832 0.39 24.96 26.75
N ILE A 833 1.34 25.31 27.60
CA ILE A 833 2.76 25.45 27.26
C ILE A 833 3.49 24.15 27.62
N GLY A 834 4.33 23.67 26.71
CA GLY A 834 5.16 22.47 26.88
C GLY A 834 6.56 22.68 26.32
N VAL A 835 7.39 21.65 26.39
CA VAL A 835 8.76 21.63 25.87
C VAL A 835 8.95 20.50 24.87
N GLN A 836 9.99 20.60 24.05
CA GLN A 836 10.48 19.52 23.20
C GLN A 836 12.01 19.55 23.19
N GLY A 837 12.64 18.39 23.00
CA GLY A 837 14.09 18.26 22.95
C GLY A 837 14.80 18.32 24.31
N LEU A 838 14.16 17.93 25.42
CA LEU A 838 14.82 17.94 26.72
C LEU A 838 16.06 17.04 26.76
N ALA A 839 16.00 15.87 26.12
CA ALA A 839 17.16 14.99 25.97
C ALA A 839 18.29 15.64 25.17
N ASP A 840 17.95 16.39 24.12
CA ASP A 840 18.94 17.13 23.33
C ASP A 840 19.63 18.20 24.18
N THR A 841 18.87 18.92 25.01
CA THR A 841 19.43 19.91 25.95
C THR A 841 20.40 19.28 26.93
N PHE A 842 20.07 18.12 27.51
CA PHE A 842 20.99 17.44 28.42
C PHE A 842 22.26 16.97 27.70
N ILE A 843 22.12 16.42 26.49
CA ILE A 843 23.28 16.00 25.69
C ILE A 843 24.18 17.19 25.36
N LEU A 844 23.62 18.32 24.93
CA LEU A 844 24.37 19.54 24.62
C LEU A 844 25.11 20.12 25.84
N LEU A 845 24.59 19.88 27.04
CA LEU A 845 25.23 20.28 28.30
C LEU A 845 26.17 19.20 28.87
N GLY A 846 26.36 18.08 28.17
CA GLY A 846 27.17 16.95 28.64
C GLY A 846 26.59 16.23 29.86
N MET A 847 25.28 16.35 30.11
CA MET A 847 24.59 15.79 31.27
C MET A 847 23.96 14.43 30.92
N PRO A 848 24.31 13.34 31.63
CA PRO A 848 23.54 12.09 31.57
C PRO A 848 22.08 12.32 31.96
N PHE A 849 21.15 11.70 31.24
CA PHE A 849 19.71 11.91 31.46
C PHE A 849 19.27 11.58 32.89
N ASP A 850 19.91 10.59 33.53
CA ASP A 850 19.63 10.14 34.90
C ASP A 850 20.53 10.77 35.98
N SER A 851 21.26 11.84 35.65
CA SER A 851 22.08 12.60 36.60
C SER A 851 21.25 13.53 37.50
N SER A 852 21.79 13.85 38.68
CA SER A 852 21.21 14.83 39.60
C SER A 852 21.08 16.23 38.99
N GLU A 853 22.04 16.59 38.15
CA GLU A 853 22.15 17.85 37.44
C GLU A 853 21.02 17.97 36.40
N ALA A 854 20.78 16.92 35.61
CA ALA A 854 19.67 16.85 34.67
C ALA A 854 18.30 16.89 35.38
N GLN A 855 18.19 16.21 36.54
CA GLN A 855 16.98 16.25 37.36
C GLN A 855 16.68 17.67 37.90
N GLN A 856 17.70 18.37 38.39
CA GLN A 856 17.57 19.74 38.87
C GLN A 856 17.25 20.71 37.71
N LEU A 857 17.90 20.56 36.55
CA LEU A 857 17.62 21.40 35.39
C LEU A 857 16.19 21.18 34.85
N ASN A 858 15.71 19.93 34.82
CA ASN A 858 14.31 19.63 34.52
C ASN A 858 13.37 20.40 35.44
N LYS A 859 13.63 20.44 36.75
CA LYS A 859 12.82 21.22 37.70
C LYS A 859 12.87 22.72 37.39
N ASP A 860 14.06 23.26 37.17
CA ASP A 860 14.29 24.70 36.94
C ASP A 860 13.62 25.21 35.65
N ILE A 861 13.60 24.40 34.58
CA ILE A 861 12.94 24.72 33.31
C ILE A 861 11.44 24.91 33.54
N PHE A 862 10.77 23.96 34.19
CA PHE A 862 9.32 24.03 34.40
C PHE A 862 8.93 25.08 35.45
N GLU A 863 9.78 25.32 36.46
CA GLU A 863 9.62 26.43 37.39
C GLU A 863 9.61 27.78 36.65
N THR A 864 10.58 27.95 35.74
CA THR A 864 10.74 29.16 34.92
C THR A 864 9.57 29.38 33.96
N ILE A 865 9.13 28.33 33.25
CA ILE A 865 7.97 28.40 32.35
C ILE A 865 6.72 28.79 33.12
N TYR A 866 6.45 28.15 34.25
CA TYR A 866 5.25 28.44 35.04
C TYR A 866 5.24 29.86 35.60
N TYR A 867 6.38 30.31 36.16
CA TYR A 867 6.54 31.67 36.69
C TYR A 867 6.25 32.74 35.62
N HIS A 868 6.90 32.64 34.46
CA HIS A 868 6.75 33.65 33.41
C HIS A 868 5.41 33.56 32.68
N ALA A 869 4.81 32.38 32.56
CA ALA A 869 3.46 32.24 32.03
C ALA A 869 2.42 32.91 32.94
N LEU A 870 2.55 32.75 34.26
CA LEU A 870 1.71 33.44 35.25
C LEU A 870 1.88 34.96 35.17
N LYS A 871 3.14 35.43 35.13
CA LYS A 871 3.45 36.86 35.01
C LYS A 871 2.83 37.46 33.75
N SER A 872 3.04 36.84 32.60
CA SER A 872 2.50 37.32 31.32
C SER A 872 0.96 37.28 31.30
N SER A 873 0.35 36.21 31.83
CA SER A 873 -1.11 36.11 31.98
C SER A 873 -1.67 37.21 32.89
N SER A 874 -0.93 37.63 33.93
CA SER A 874 -1.30 38.74 34.81
C SER A 874 -1.18 40.11 34.14
N GLU A 875 -0.12 40.32 33.35
CA GLU A 875 0.06 41.54 32.54
C GLU A 875 -1.02 41.70 31.48
N ILE A 876 -1.48 40.60 30.87
CA ILE A 876 -2.64 40.61 29.96
C ILE A 876 -3.92 40.96 30.72
N ALA A 877 -4.10 40.43 31.93
CA ALA A 877 -5.29 40.70 32.75
C ALA A 877 -5.42 42.19 33.13
N THR A 878 -4.31 42.91 33.30
CA THR A 878 -4.34 44.38 33.51
C THR A 878 -5.02 45.12 32.35
N LYS A 879 -4.91 44.61 31.11
CA LYS A 879 -5.45 45.25 29.91
C LYS A 879 -6.81 44.70 29.50
N GLU A 880 -7.00 43.39 29.62
CA GLU A 880 -8.16 42.68 29.08
C GLU A 880 -9.11 42.11 30.15
N GLY A 881 -8.78 42.28 31.43
CA GLY A 881 -9.49 41.67 32.56
C GLY A 881 -9.19 40.18 32.71
N THR A 882 -9.56 39.61 33.85
CA THR A 882 -9.35 38.17 34.12
C THR A 882 -10.29 37.30 33.27
N TYR A 883 -10.05 35.98 33.21
CA TYR A 883 -11.06 35.06 32.69
C TYR A 883 -12.33 35.08 33.55
N GLU A 884 -13.47 34.70 32.96
CA GLU A 884 -14.81 34.88 33.55
C GLU A 884 -14.96 34.20 34.91
N THR A 885 -14.43 32.98 35.05
CA THR A 885 -14.52 32.19 36.29
C THR A 885 -13.30 32.34 37.19
N TYR A 886 -12.60 33.47 37.14
CA TYR A 886 -11.43 33.71 37.99
C TYR A 886 -11.79 33.72 39.48
N GLN A 887 -12.89 34.36 39.85
CA GLN A 887 -13.32 34.45 41.25
C GLN A 887 -13.70 33.08 41.81
N GLY A 888 -13.06 32.70 42.92
CA GLY A 888 -13.24 31.40 43.57
C GLY A 888 -12.24 30.33 43.14
N SER A 889 -11.47 30.58 42.07
CA SER A 889 -10.34 29.73 41.66
C SER A 889 -9.23 29.72 42.73
N PRO A 890 -8.39 28.68 42.79
CA PRO A 890 -7.25 28.66 43.71
C PRO A 890 -6.31 29.85 43.54
N VAL A 891 -6.02 30.26 42.30
CA VAL A 891 -5.13 31.41 42.03
C VAL A 891 -5.73 32.71 42.56
N SER A 892 -7.07 32.90 42.49
CA SER A 892 -7.74 34.06 43.10
C SER A 892 -7.62 34.12 44.62
N LYS A 893 -7.32 32.99 45.28
CA LYS A 893 -7.05 32.86 46.71
C LYS A 893 -5.56 32.93 47.04
N GLY A 894 -4.71 33.22 46.05
CA GLY A 894 -3.26 33.23 46.18
C GLY A 894 -2.61 31.85 46.23
N ILE A 895 -3.35 30.77 45.88
CA ILE A 895 -2.84 29.38 45.85
C ILE A 895 -2.39 29.06 44.42
N LEU A 896 -1.09 28.87 44.23
CA LEU A 896 -0.46 28.50 42.96
C LEU A 896 -0.17 27.00 42.90
N GLN A 897 0.21 26.49 41.73
CA GLN A 897 0.42 25.06 41.51
C GLN A 897 1.42 24.41 42.49
N PRO A 898 2.58 25.01 42.83
CA PRO A 898 3.50 24.43 43.81
C PRO A 898 2.90 24.28 45.21
N ASP A 899 2.02 25.20 45.62
CA ASP A 899 1.36 25.17 46.93
C ASP A 899 0.44 23.95 47.05
N MET A 900 -0.24 23.58 45.96
CA MET A 900 -1.11 22.39 45.91
C MET A 900 -0.32 21.07 46.03
N TRP A 901 0.97 21.11 45.73
CA TRP A 901 1.90 19.98 45.87
C TRP A 901 2.68 20.00 47.18
N ASN A 902 2.45 21.00 48.05
CA ASN A 902 3.27 21.29 49.22
C ASN A 902 4.77 21.48 48.89
N VAL A 903 5.06 22.06 47.73
CA VAL A 903 6.42 22.35 47.26
C VAL A 903 6.70 23.85 47.39
N THR A 904 7.80 24.19 48.06
CA THR A 904 8.32 25.57 48.05
C THR A 904 9.18 25.76 46.80
N PRO A 905 8.85 26.72 45.91
CA PRO A 905 9.66 27.02 44.74
C PRO A 905 11.07 27.49 45.11
N SER A 906 11.99 27.47 44.15
CA SER A 906 13.34 28.00 44.35
C SER A 906 13.36 29.52 44.55
N ASN A 907 14.49 30.05 44.99
CA ASN A 907 14.74 31.50 45.06
C ASN A 907 15.19 32.10 43.70
N ARG A 908 15.11 31.34 42.59
CA ARG A 908 15.48 31.79 41.24
C ARG A 908 14.61 32.95 40.76
N TRP A 909 13.34 32.97 41.18
CA TRP A 909 12.36 33.99 40.78
C TRP A 909 11.67 34.61 41.99
N ASP A 910 11.28 35.89 41.88
CA ASP A 910 10.55 36.59 42.95
C ASP A 910 9.07 36.20 42.95
N TRP A 911 8.78 35.08 43.62
CA TRP A 911 7.43 34.56 43.80
C TRP A 911 6.54 35.45 44.66
N ALA A 912 7.11 36.23 45.58
CA ALA A 912 6.35 37.15 46.43
C ALA A 912 5.82 38.33 45.59
N ALA A 913 6.67 38.93 44.76
CA ALA A 913 6.27 39.98 43.83
C ALA A 913 5.26 39.48 42.79
N LEU A 914 5.41 38.24 42.28
CA LEU A 914 4.44 37.67 41.36
C LEU A 914 3.06 37.46 42.03
N ARG A 915 3.02 37.00 43.28
CA ARG A 915 1.75 36.85 44.03
C ARG A 915 1.09 38.20 44.29
N ASP A 916 1.86 39.23 44.66
CA ASP A 916 1.36 40.59 44.81
C ASP A 916 0.79 41.13 43.49
N MET A 917 1.50 40.92 42.37
CA MET A 917 1.03 41.27 41.02
C MET A 917 -0.29 40.57 40.67
N ILE A 918 -0.38 39.25 40.88
CA ILE A 918 -1.60 38.46 40.64
C ILE A 918 -2.73 38.92 41.57
N SER A 919 -2.45 39.26 42.83
CA SER A 919 -3.47 39.75 43.76
C SER A 919 -4.11 41.07 43.30
N LYS A 920 -3.33 41.93 42.64
CA LYS A 920 -3.75 43.24 42.13
C LYS A 920 -4.45 43.14 40.78
N ASN A 921 -3.89 42.35 39.86
CA ASN A 921 -4.27 42.34 38.45
C ASN A 921 -5.14 41.12 38.06
N GLY A 922 -5.08 40.04 38.86
CA GLY A 922 -5.56 38.72 38.48
C GLY A 922 -4.74 38.09 37.36
N ILE A 923 -5.29 37.07 36.69
CA ILE A 923 -4.70 36.38 35.54
C ILE A 923 -5.73 36.17 34.42
N ARG A 924 -5.27 36.21 33.17
CA ARG A 924 -6.13 36.09 31.98
C ARG A 924 -6.48 34.65 31.61
N ASN A 925 -5.59 33.71 31.86
CA ASN A 925 -5.72 32.31 31.46
C ASN A 925 -5.87 31.40 32.68
N SER A 926 -6.88 30.51 32.71
CA SER A 926 -7.14 29.65 33.88
C SER A 926 -6.11 28.55 34.11
N LEU A 927 -5.47 28.09 33.03
CA LEU A 927 -4.47 27.02 32.99
C LEU A 927 -3.38 27.42 31.99
N LEU A 928 -2.13 27.06 32.25
CA LEU A 928 -0.95 27.59 31.56
C LEU A 928 -0.02 26.53 31.00
N VAL A 929 0.20 25.41 31.69
CA VAL A 929 1.29 24.47 31.38
C VAL A 929 0.71 23.06 31.18
N ALA A 930 0.89 22.52 29.97
CA ALA A 930 0.44 21.19 29.57
C ALA A 930 1.43 20.56 28.58
N PRO A 931 2.44 19.82 29.07
CA PRO A 931 3.40 19.17 28.20
C PRO A 931 2.75 18.06 27.36
N MET A 932 2.58 18.34 26.06
CA MET A 932 2.00 17.42 25.09
C MET A 932 3.06 16.59 24.35
N PRO A 933 2.71 15.44 23.76
CA PRO A 933 3.61 14.73 22.85
C PRO A 933 3.91 15.61 21.63
N THR A 934 5.19 15.71 21.25
CA THR A 934 5.63 16.61 20.16
C THR A 934 6.18 15.84 18.96
N ALA A 935 5.65 14.64 18.67
CA ALA A 935 6.17 13.78 17.59
C ALA A 935 6.37 14.50 16.25
N SER A 936 5.38 15.25 15.77
CA SER A 936 5.52 15.97 14.49
C SER A 936 6.26 17.29 14.61
N THR A 937 6.02 18.07 15.67
CA THR A 937 6.63 19.41 15.83
C THR A 937 8.12 19.35 16.18
N SER A 938 8.52 18.37 16.99
CA SER A 938 9.94 18.13 17.32
C SER A 938 10.71 17.70 16.10
N GLN A 939 10.13 16.84 15.25
CA GLN A 939 10.71 16.46 13.97
C GLN A 939 10.88 17.64 13.00
N ILE A 940 9.92 18.56 12.95
CA ILE A 940 10.02 19.78 12.12
C ILE A 940 11.20 20.64 12.59
N LEU A 941 11.42 20.72 13.90
CA LEU A 941 12.48 21.52 14.50
C LEU A 941 13.79 20.74 14.73
N GLY A 942 13.84 19.47 14.30
CA GLY A 942 15.01 18.61 14.40
C GLY A 942 15.37 18.18 15.82
N ASN A 943 14.44 18.20 16.77
CA ASN A 943 14.65 17.83 18.18
C ASN A 943 14.01 16.45 18.50
N ASN A 944 14.41 15.85 19.62
CA ASN A 944 13.77 14.70 20.20
C ASN A 944 12.40 15.03 20.77
N GLU A 945 11.54 14.02 20.87
CA GLU A 945 10.18 14.20 21.33
C GLU A 945 10.13 14.61 22.80
N CYS A 946 9.40 15.71 23.05
CA CYS A 946 8.96 16.18 24.35
C CYS A 946 10.10 16.22 25.40
N PHE A 947 9.85 15.60 26.56
CA PHE A 947 10.78 15.47 27.69
C PHE A 947 11.35 14.05 27.84
N GLU A 948 11.30 13.22 26.79
CA GLU A 948 11.68 11.80 26.87
C GLU A 948 13.15 11.57 26.49
N PRO A 949 13.83 10.55 27.05
CA PRO A 949 15.12 10.11 26.53
C PRO A 949 15.01 9.54 25.11
N TYR A 950 16.14 9.45 24.41
CA TYR A 950 16.19 8.78 23.12
C TYR A 950 15.81 7.30 23.25
N THR A 951 14.88 6.85 22.40
CA THR A 951 14.48 5.42 22.36
C THR A 951 15.55 4.55 21.70
N SER A 952 16.35 5.13 20.81
CA SER A 952 17.52 4.52 20.16
C SER A 952 18.42 5.61 19.59
N ASN A 953 19.74 5.45 19.67
CA ASN A 953 20.67 6.38 19.01
C ASN A 953 20.86 6.08 17.51
N ILE A 954 20.30 4.99 17.00
CA ILE A 954 20.26 4.70 15.57
C ILE A 954 18.96 3.99 15.22
N TYR A 955 18.09 4.68 14.49
CA TYR A 955 16.73 4.21 14.23
C TYR A 955 16.38 4.35 12.76
N SER A 956 15.48 3.49 12.29
CA SER A 956 15.01 3.55 10.92
C SER A 956 13.78 4.45 10.82
N ARG A 957 13.82 5.40 9.88
CA ARG A 957 12.72 6.30 9.57
C ARG A 957 12.13 5.98 8.22
N ARG A 958 10.86 5.63 8.22
CA ARG A 958 10.10 5.39 7.00
C ARG A 958 9.52 6.70 6.48
N VAL A 959 9.91 7.08 5.28
CA VAL A 959 9.32 8.18 4.51
C VAL A 959 8.79 7.63 3.20
N LEU A 960 8.06 8.45 2.44
CA LEU A 960 7.47 8.03 1.16
C LEU A 960 8.53 7.58 0.12
N SER A 961 9.79 7.99 0.27
CA SER A 961 10.93 7.60 -0.58
C SER A 961 11.69 6.35 -0.13
N GLY A 962 11.32 5.74 1.01
CA GLY A 962 12.00 4.55 1.55
C GLY A 962 12.22 4.64 3.06
N GLU A 963 12.89 3.63 3.61
CA GLU A 963 13.30 3.58 5.01
C GLU A 963 14.78 3.94 5.14
N PHE A 964 15.09 4.95 5.95
CA PHE A 964 16.44 5.50 6.12
C PHE A 964 16.91 5.31 7.55
N VAL A 965 18.16 4.86 7.73
CA VAL A 965 18.78 4.80 9.05
C VAL A 965 19.22 6.21 9.46
N VAL A 966 18.63 6.72 10.53
CA VAL A 966 18.94 8.01 11.15
C VAL A 966 19.74 7.75 12.42
N VAL A 967 20.88 8.43 12.55
CA VAL A 967 21.71 8.41 13.77
C VAL A 967 21.30 9.63 14.61
N ASN A 968 21.34 9.50 15.94
CA ASN A 968 21.27 10.65 16.84
C ASN A 968 22.34 11.65 16.39
N LYS A 969 21.90 12.85 16.00
CA LYS A 969 22.75 13.89 15.40
C LYS A 969 23.89 14.32 16.33
N HIS A 970 23.62 14.36 17.64
CA HIS A 970 24.60 14.74 18.64
C HIS A 970 25.66 13.64 18.80
N LEU A 971 25.23 12.37 18.90
CA LEU A 971 26.16 11.23 18.97
C LEU A 971 27.05 11.16 17.73
N LEU A 972 26.46 11.38 16.56
CA LEU A 972 27.20 11.39 15.31
C LEU A 972 28.27 12.50 15.30
N HIS A 973 27.91 13.70 15.76
CA HIS A 973 28.83 14.84 15.88
C HIS A 973 29.98 14.52 16.83
N ASP A 974 29.69 14.12 18.08
CA ASP A 974 30.70 13.81 19.09
C ASP A 974 31.65 12.69 18.64
N LEU A 975 31.10 11.60 18.06
CA LEU A 975 31.93 10.52 17.53
C LEU A 975 32.75 10.95 16.31
N THR A 976 32.28 11.90 15.51
CA THR A 976 33.03 12.42 14.36
C THR A 976 34.16 13.33 14.81
N ASP A 977 33.90 14.23 15.75
CA ASP A 977 34.89 15.15 16.32
C ASP A 977 36.02 14.41 17.04
N MET A 978 35.68 13.30 17.70
CA MET A 978 36.66 12.41 18.33
C MET A 978 37.38 11.48 17.34
N GLY A 979 37.05 11.54 16.05
CA GLY A 979 37.62 10.67 15.01
C GLY A 979 37.25 9.19 15.14
N LEU A 980 36.20 8.88 15.90
CA LEU A 980 35.72 7.51 16.16
C LEU A 980 34.67 7.04 15.14
N TRP A 981 33.97 7.97 14.48
CA TRP A 981 32.91 7.63 13.54
C TRP A 981 33.44 6.89 12.31
N SER A 982 32.98 5.65 12.15
CA SER A 982 33.33 4.80 11.01
C SER A 982 32.15 3.94 10.57
N PRO A 983 32.13 3.43 9.33
CA PRO A 983 31.14 2.46 8.89
C PRO A 983 31.06 1.23 9.81
N SER A 984 32.20 0.80 10.37
CA SER A 984 32.25 -0.29 11.34
C SER A 984 31.55 0.07 12.66
N LEU A 985 31.77 1.27 13.19
CA LEU A 985 31.13 1.73 14.42
C LEU A 985 29.62 1.92 14.24
N LYS A 986 29.21 2.49 13.10
CA LYS A 986 27.80 2.59 12.70
C LYS A 986 27.14 1.22 12.70
N ASN A 987 27.78 0.23 12.08
CA ASN A 987 27.28 -1.14 12.02
C ASN A 987 27.19 -1.82 13.40
N LYS A 988 28.15 -1.57 14.29
CA LYS A 988 28.08 -2.00 15.70
C LYS A 988 26.89 -1.38 16.43
N LEU A 989 26.65 -0.08 16.25
CA LEU A 989 25.48 0.60 16.82
C LEU A 989 24.17 0.02 16.27
N ILE A 990 24.07 -0.26 14.97
CA ILE A 990 22.89 -0.92 14.38
C ILE A 990 22.71 -2.30 15.01
N TYR A 991 23.79 -3.08 15.16
CA TYR A 991 23.77 -4.41 15.77
C TYR A 991 23.28 -4.36 17.22
N GLU A 992 23.66 -3.34 17.99
CA GLU A 992 23.24 -3.12 19.38
C GLU A 992 21.89 -2.36 19.51
N ASN A 993 21.07 -2.29 18.44
CA ASN A 993 19.76 -1.59 18.43
C ASN A 993 19.87 -0.09 18.79
N GLY A 994 21.02 0.53 18.53
CA GLY A 994 21.34 1.91 18.88
C GLY A 994 21.69 2.14 20.34
N SER A 995 21.95 1.08 21.11
CA SER A 995 22.62 1.18 22.39
C SER A 995 24.11 1.45 22.19
N VAL A 996 24.66 2.37 22.99
CA VAL A 996 26.11 2.65 23.03
C VAL A 996 26.83 1.82 24.10
N ILE A 997 26.08 1.17 25.01
CA ILE A 997 26.63 0.53 26.22
C ILE A 997 27.60 -0.60 25.88
N ASN A 998 27.22 -1.45 24.93
CA ASN A 998 28.00 -2.63 24.56
C ASN A 998 29.05 -2.35 23.48
N VAL A 999 29.28 -1.09 23.13
CA VAL A 999 30.21 -0.68 22.05
C VAL A 999 31.55 -0.25 22.66
N PRO A 1000 32.61 -1.06 22.55
CA PRO A 1000 33.87 -0.82 23.27
C PRO A 1000 34.62 0.42 22.84
N GLU A 1001 34.46 0.83 21.58
CA GLU A 1001 35.15 1.98 21.01
C GLU A 1001 34.60 3.33 21.52
N ILE A 1002 33.43 3.32 22.17
CA ILE A 1002 32.81 4.54 22.71
C ILE A 1002 33.29 4.73 24.17
N PRO A 1003 33.86 5.91 24.51
CA PRO A 1003 34.24 6.27 25.88
C PRO A 1003 33.07 6.22 26.89
N ASP A 1004 33.37 5.93 28.16
CA ASP A 1004 32.34 5.69 29.18
C ASP A 1004 31.56 6.95 29.59
N ASP A 1005 32.20 8.12 29.48
CA ASP A 1005 31.57 9.44 29.60
C ASP A 1005 30.52 9.67 28.50
N LEU A 1006 30.82 9.37 27.24
CA LEU A 1006 29.83 9.41 26.16
C LEU A 1006 28.73 8.34 26.35
N LYS A 1007 29.09 7.13 26.81
CA LYS A 1007 28.07 6.10 27.11
C LYS A 1007 27.09 6.55 28.19
N ALA A 1008 27.54 7.33 29.17
CA ALA A 1008 26.67 7.88 30.21
C ALA A 1008 25.69 8.91 29.63
N ILE A 1009 26.14 9.77 28.72
CA ILE A 1009 25.32 10.80 28.07
C ILE A 1009 24.28 10.18 27.12
N TYR A 1010 24.69 9.21 26.31
CA TYR A 1010 23.89 8.64 25.22
C TYR A 1010 23.10 7.38 25.60
N ARG A 1011 22.82 7.15 26.89
CA ARG A 1011 21.96 6.04 27.30
C ARG A 1011 20.58 6.15 26.68
N THR A 1012 20.10 5.04 26.13
CA THR A 1012 18.73 4.97 25.63
C THR A 1012 17.74 4.83 26.79
N VAL A 1013 16.47 5.13 26.54
CA VAL A 1013 15.39 4.98 27.53
C VAL A 1013 15.30 3.57 28.13
N TRP A 1014 15.79 2.55 27.40
CA TRP A 1014 15.79 1.15 27.81
C TRP A 1014 16.88 0.83 28.85
N GLU A 1015 17.91 1.68 28.93
CA GLU A 1015 19.03 1.57 29.87
C GLU A 1015 18.82 2.47 31.09
N ILE A 1016 17.90 3.43 31.00
CA ILE A 1016 17.54 4.33 32.10
C ILE A 1016 16.46 3.69 32.98
N LYS A 1017 16.67 3.76 34.30
CA LYS A 1017 15.67 3.29 35.28
C LYS A 1017 14.38 4.11 35.12
N GLN A 1018 13.27 3.45 34.80
CA GLN A 1018 11.98 4.13 34.60
C GLN A 1018 11.49 4.87 35.85
N ARG A 1019 11.92 4.46 37.04
CA ARG A 1019 11.66 5.19 38.28
C ARG A 1019 12.26 6.60 38.25
N THR A 1020 13.46 6.77 37.70
CA THR A 1020 14.09 8.09 37.54
C THR A 1020 13.26 8.97 36.59
N VAL A 1021 12.78 8.42 35.48
CA VAL A 1021 11.90 9.12 34.54
C VAL A 1021 10.59 9.57 35.20
N VAL A 1022 10.02 8.73 36.07
CA VAL A 1022 8.85 9.06 36.90
C VAL A 1022 9.18 10.12 37.95
N ASP A 1023 10.31 10.02 38.64
CA ASP A 1023 10.68 10.99 39.68
C ASP A 1023 10.94 12.38 39.04
N MET A 1024 11.58 12.45 37.87
CA MET A 1024 11.68 13.70 37.09
C MET A 1024 10.30 14.23 36.66
N ALA A 1025 9.33 13.35 36.39
CA ALA A 1025 7.94 13.73 36.11
C ALA A 1025 7.25 14.34 37.32
N VAL A 1026 7.54 13.84 38.53
CA VAL A 1026 7.07 14.40 39.80
C VAL A 1026 7.67 15.79 40.00
N ASP A 1027 8.98 15.94 39.78
CA ASP A 1027 9.69 17.20 40.02
C ASP A 1027 9.16 18.36 39.16
N ARG A 1028 8.80 18.08 37.89
CA ARG A 1028 8.13 19.09 37.04
C ARG A 1028 6.63 19.19 37.29
N GLY A 1029 6.00 18.14 37.82
CA GLY A 1029 4.56 18.05 38.06
C GLY A 1029 4.02 19.15 38.97
N CYS A 1030 4.84 19.64 39.92
CA CYS A 1030 4.49 20.74 40.82
C CYS A 1030 4.41 22.12 40.12
N PHE A 1031 4.85 22.22 38.87
CA PHE A 1031 4.73 23.42 38.03
C PHE A 1031 3.80 23.23 36.81
N ILE A 1032 3.15 22.06 36.71
CA ILE A 1032 2.21 21.72 35.63
C ILE A 1032 0.79 21.77 36.19
N ASP A 1033 0.03 22.81 35.83
CA ASP A 1033 -1.36 22.99 36.29
C ASP A 1033 -2.37 22.06 35.60
N GLN A 1034 -2.02 21.52 34.43
CA GLN A 1034 -2.76 20.47 33.73
C GLN A 1034 -2.14 19.09 33.96
N SER A 1035 -1.82 18.34 32.90
CA SER A 1035 -1.11 17.05 33.00
C SER A 1035 0.02 16.97 31.97
N GLN A 1036 0.76 15.87 32.00
CA GLN A 1036 1.88 15.57 31.11
C GLN A 1036 1.72 14.18 30.49
N SER A 1037 2.03 14.06 29.21
CA SER A 1037 1.96 12.79 28.48
C SER A 1037 3.24 11.95 28.65
N LEU A 1038 3.36 11.28 29.79
CA LEU A 1038 4.53 10.48 30.17
C LEU A 1038 4.49 9.05 29.59
N ASN A 1039 5.39 8.68 28.68
CA ASN A 1039 5.54 7.27 28.27
C ASN A 1039 6.44 6.49 29.24
N ILE A 1040 6.10 5.22 29.44
CA ILE A 1040 6.87 4.26 30.24
C ILE A 1040 7.41 3.18 29.32
N HIS A 1041 8.71 2.89 29.43
CA HIS A 1041 9.40 1.90 28.60
C HIS A 1041 9.79 0.69 29.43
N MET A 1042 9.24 -0.48 29.14
CA MET A 1042 9.57 -1.74 29.79
C MET A 1042 9.83 -2.82 28.76
N ASP A 1043 11.05 -3.35 28.73
CA ASP A 1043 11.46 -4.40 27.78
C ASP A 1043 10.53 -5.62 27.85
N LYS A 1044 10.37 -6.18 29.06
CA LYS A 1044 9.48 -7.33 29.34
C LYS A 1044 8.52 -6.98 30.48
N PRO A 1045 7.38 -6.33 30.18
CA PRO A 1045 6.43 -5.96 31.22
C PRO A 1045 5.78 -7.21 31.83
N ASN A 1046 5.58 -7.18 33.15
CA ASN A 1046 4.82 -8.20 33.87
C ASN A 1046 3.91 -7.53 34.92
N PHE A 1047 2.93 -8.28 35.43
CA PHE A 1047 1.95 -7.74 36.36
C PHE A 1047 2.59 -7.14 37.62
N ALA A 1048 3.64 -7.76 38.16
CA ALA A 1048 4.32 -7.26 39.37
C ALA A 1048 5.02 -5.91 39.12
N LYS A 1049 5.78 -5.80 38.02
CA LYS A 1049 6.51 -4.57 37.64
C LYS A 1049 5.55 -3.42 37.33
N LEU A 1050 4.48 -3.69 36.58
CA LEU A 1050 3.46 -2.68 36.26
C LEU A 1050 2.70 -2.24 37.50
N THR A 1051 2.29 -3.17 38.36
CA THR A 1051 1.58 -2.86 39.60
C THR A 1051 2.45 -2.00 40.53
N SER A 1052 3.73 -2.34 40.69
CA SER A 1052 4.69 -1.56 41.47
C SER A 1052 4.84 -0.13 40.95
N LEU A 1053 4.99 0.04 39.63
CA LEU A 1053 5.09 1.37 39.01
C LEU A 1053 3.80 2.20 39.19
N HIS A 1054 2.63 1.59 39.00
CA HIS A 1054 1.35 2.26 39.23
C HIS A 1054 1.20 2.73 40.69
N PHE A 1055 1.58 1.90 41.66
CA PHE A 1055 1.58 2.33 43.07
C PHE A 1055 2.60 3.43 43.35
N HIS A 1056 3.80 3.39 42.75
CA HIS A 1056 4.81 4.44 42.91
C HIS A 1056 4.32 5.78 42.36
N THR A 1057 3.81 5.80 41.13
CA THR A 1057 3.26 7.02 40.48
C THR A 1057 2.07 7.60 41.25
N TRP A 1058 1.15 6.73 41.70
CA TRP A 1058 0.01 7.13 42.54
C TRP A 1058 0.46 7.71 43.89
N LYS A 1059 1.38 7.03 44.59
CA LYS A 1059 1.91 7.49 45.89
C LYS A 1059 2.64 8.84 45.79
N LYS A 1060 3.24 9.12 44.65
CA LYS A 1060 3.92 10.40 44.35
C LYS A 1060 2.99 11.50 43.87
N GLY A 1061 1.69 11.25 43.74
CA GLY A 1061 0.69 12.28 43.42
C GLY A 1061 0.62 12.70 41.94
N LEU A 1062 1.22 11.92 41.02
CA LEU A 1062 1.17 12.24 39.58
C LEU A 1062 -0.26 12.19 39.04
N LYS A 1063 -0.66 13.25 38.32
CA LYS A 1063 -1.94 13.34 37.61
C LYS A 1063 -2.05 12.33 36.45
N THR A 1064 -0.92 11.98 35.83
CA THR A 1064 -0.81 10.92 34.83
C THR A 1064 0.43 10.07 35.14
N GLY A 1065 0.21 8.82 35.58
CA GLY A 1065 1.30 7.89 35.90
C GLY A 1065 1.86 7.14 34.68
N MET A 1066 1.06 7.04 33.61
CA MET A 1066 1.46 6.43 32.34
C MET A 1066 0.50 6.85 31.22
N TYR A 1067 1.04 7.35 30.12
CA TYR A 1067 0.30 7.64 28.88
C TYR A 1067 0.32 6.43 27.94
N TYR A 1068 1.51 5.98 27.53
CA TYR A 1068 1.70 4.70 26.85
C TYR A 1068 2.73 3.82 27.56
N LEU A 1069 2.48 2.51 27.53
CA LEU A 1069 3.49 1.47 27.81
C LEU A 1069 4.15 1.07 26.49
N ARG A 1070 5.48 1.20 26.41
CA ARG A 1070 6.29 0.77 25.28
C ARG A 1070 7.10 -0.46 25.67
N SER A 1071 6.96 -1.56 24.93
CA SER A 1071 7.74 -2.79 25.12
C SER A 1071 8.47 -3.21 23.85
N ARG A 1072 9.56 -3.98 23.99
CA ARG A 1072 10.26 -4.57 22.83
C ARG A 1072 9.61 -5.90 22.46
N ALA A 1073 9.80 -6.32 21.21
CA ALA A 1073 9.32 -7.62 20.73
C ALA A 1073 10.12 -8.75 21.40
N ALA A 1074 9.46 -9.89 21.66
CA ALA A 1074 10.09 -11.04 22.33
C ALA A 1074 11.20 -11.73 21.50
N ALA A 1075 11.34 -11.38 20.21
CA ALA A 1075 12.38 -11.87 19.33
C ALA A 1075 12.94 -10.70 18.49
N ASP A 1076 14.26 -10.57 18.43
CA ASP A 1076 14.94 -9.60 17.58
C ASP A 1076 14.82 -10.00 16.10
N ALA A 1077 14.54 -9.03 15.23
CA ALA A 1077 14.59 -9.23 13.79
C ALA A 1077 16.05 -9.47 13.35
N ILE A 1078 16.29 -10.45 12.47
CA ILE A 1078 17.62 -10.74 11.93
C ILE A 1078 18.07 -9.54 11.07
N LYS A 1079 19.22 -8.95 11.41
CA LYS A 1079 19.74 -7.71 10.80
C LYS A 1079 20.64 -8.00 9.60
N PHE A 1080 20.04 -8.17 8.42
CA PHE A 1080 20.76 -8.51 7.17
C PHE A 1080 21.57 -7.36 6.54
N THR A 1081 21.43 -6.13 7.03
CA THR A 1081 22.10 -4.93 6.49
C THR A 1081 23.49 -4.66 7.08
N VAL A 1082 23.92 -5.42 8.08
CA VAL A 1082 25.21 -5.26 8.75
C VAL A 1082 26.21 -6.28 8.20
N ASP A 1083 27.34 -5.81 7.67
CA ASP A 1083 28.43 -6.68 7.23
C ASP A 1083 29.16 -7.25 8.46
N THR A 1084 28.78 -8.46 8.87
CA THR A 1084 29.33 -9.14 10.05
C THR A 1084 30.80 -9.55 9.89
N ALA A 1085 31.36 -9.47 8.67
CA ALA A 1085 32.78 -9.74 8.43
C ALA A 1085 33.71 -8.71 9.10
N MET A 1086 33.23 -7.49 9.36
CA MET A 1086 34.03 -6.39 9.95
C MET A 1086 34.01 -6.34 11.49
N LEU A 1087 33.30 -7.27 12.16
CA LEU A 1087 33.09 -7.25 13.62
C LEU A 1087 34.04 -8.17 14.40
N LYS A 1088 34.91 -8.93 13.73
CA LYS A 1088 35.81 -9.90 14.37
C LYS A 1088 37.05 -9.23 14.94
N GLU A 1089 36.96 -8.72 16.15
CA GLU A 1089 38.09 -8.69 17.09
C GLU A 1089 37.55 -8.44 18.51
N LYS A 1090 37.52 -9.49 19.35
CA LYS A 1090 37.68 -9.38 20.81
C LYS A 1090 38.00 -10.75 21.46
N PRO A 1091 38.73 -10.77 22.59
CA PRO A 1091 39.30 -11.99 23.18
C PRO A 1091 38.37 -12.68 24.19
N ASP A 1092 38.69 -13.96 24.42
CA ASP A 1092 38.01 -14.96 25.27
C ASP A 1092 37.64 -14.50 26.69
N VAL A 1093 36.44 -14.88 27.14
CA VAL A 1093 36.12 -15.07 28.56
C VAL A 1093 35.30 -16.36 28.74
N THR A 1094 35.72 -17.13 29.74
CA THR A 1094 35.46 -18.53 30.08
C THR A 1094 34.03 -18.90 30.48
N GLU A 1095 33.68 -20.17 30.19
CA GLU A 1095 32.44 -20.88 30.52
C GLU A 1095 32.21 -21.07 32.03
N GLY A 1096 30.95 -20.93 32.46
CA GLY A 1096 30.42 -21.33 33.78
C GLY A 1096 29.06 -22.03 33.64
N THR A 1097 28.88 -23.12 34.39
CA THR A 1097 27.94 -24.24 34.21
C THR A 1097 26.49 -24.04 34.72
N GLU A 1098 25.53 -24.71 34.06
CA GLU A 1098 24.05 -24.59 34.15
C GLU A 1098 23.34 -25.24 35.38
N GLU A 1099 23.97 -25.44 36.54
CA GLU A 1099 23.31 -26.14 37.67
C GLU A 1099 22.69 -25.23 38.77
N GLU A 1100 22.84 -23.90 38.73
CA GLU A 1100 22.32 -23.01 39.80
C GLU A 1100 20.86 -22.54 39.65
N ASP A 1101 20.18 -22.82 38.53
CA ASP A 1101 18.93 -22.13 38.15
C ASP A 1101 17.64 -22.77 38.71
N SER A 1102 17.70 -23.93 39.38
CA SER A 1102 16.49 -24.53 40.00
C SER A 1102 16.31 -24.20 41.49
N GLU A 1103 17.40 -24.05 42.25
CA GLU A 1103 17.31 -23.65 43.67
C GLU A 1103 17.01 -22.15 43.83
N ALA A 1104 17.55 -21.30 42.95
CA ALA A 1104 17.25 -19.86 42.93
C ALA A 1104 15.77 -19.55 42.66
N LYS A 1105 15.12 -20.35 41.80
CA LYS A 1105 13.69 -20.20 41.47
C LYS A 1105 12.76 -20.63 42.62
N MET A 1106 13.17 -21.61 43.43
CA MET A 1106 12.39 -22.02 44.60
C MET A 1106 12.59 -21.06 45.78
N ALA A 1107 13.79 -20.49 45.94
CA ALA A 1107 14.07 -19.45 46.93
C ALA A 1107 13.31 -18.13 46.66
N GLN A 1108 13.15 -17.73 45.39
CA GLN A 1108 12.36 -16.55 45.03
C GLN A 1108 10.85 -16.71 45.30
N MET A 1109 10.32 -17.94 45.22
CA MET A 1109 8.90 -18.21 45.44
C MET A 1109 8.51 -18.23 46.92
N VAL A 1110 9.46 -18.56 47.81
CA VAL A 1110 9.25 -18.56 49.27
C VAL A 1110 9.40 -17.15 49.87
N CYS A 1111 10.26 -16.31 49.27
CA CYS A 1111 10.49 -14.94 49.73
C CYS A 1111 9.25 -14.02 49.61
N SER A 1112 8.29 -14.33 48.72
CA SER A 1112 7.12 -13.48 48.47
C SER A 1112 5.96 -13.63 49.46
N LEU A 1113 5.99 -14.59 50.39
CA LEU A 1113 4.83 -14.92 51.23
C LEU A 1113 4.94 -14.54 52.71
N THR A 1114 6.13 -14.20 53.23
CA THR A 1114 6.32 -14.04 54.69
C THR A 1114 6.88 -12.71 55.17
N ASN A 1115 7.32 -11.78 54.31
CA ASN A 1115 7.83 -10.48 54.80
C ASN A 1115 7.33 -9.29 53.97
N ARG A 1116 6.36 -8.56 54.53
CA ARG A 1116 5.61 -7.50 53.84
C ARG A 1116 6.29 -6.12 53.88
N GLU A 1117 7.40 -5.96 54.59
CA GLU A 1117 8.07 -4.66 54.78
C GLU A 1117 9.51 -4.56 54.22
N ASP A 1118 10.21 -5.68 53.95
CA ASP A 1118 11.56 -5.65 53.35
C ASP A 1118 11.60 -5.69 51.81
N CYS A 1119 10.44 -5.79 51.14
CA CYS A 1119 10.33 -5.72 49.67
C CYS A 1119 10.43 -4.28 49.13
N LEU A 1120 11.12 -3.39 49.86
CA LEU A 1120 11.37 -1.99 49.49
C LEU A 1120 12.81 -1.74 48.99
N SER A 1121 13.68 -2.77 48.97
CA SER A 1121 15.12 -2.60 48.69
C SER A 1121 15.68 -3.39 47.50
N CYS A 1122 14.93 -4.27 46.84
CA CYS A 1122 15.40 -5.01 45.67
C CYS A 1122 14.85 -4.39 44.37
N GLY A 1123 15.59 -3.42 43.83
CA GLY A 1123 15.34 -2.88 42.49
C GLY A 1123 15.68 -3.89 41.40
N SER A 1124 14.70 -4.18 40.53
CA SER A 1124 14.91 -4.81 39.21
C SER A 1124 13.73 -4.56 38.26
#